data_AF-A0A359H2P3-F1
#
_entry.id   AF-A0A359H2P3-F1
#
_cell.length_a   1.000
_cell.length_b   1.000
_cell.length_c   1.000
_cell.angle_alpha   90.00
_cell.angle_beta   90.00
_cell.angle_gamma   90.00
#
_symmetry.space_group_name_H-M   'P 1'
#
loop_
_entity.id
_entity.type
_entity.pdbx_description
1 polymer ?
#
loop_
_entity_poly.entity_id
_entity_poly.type
_entity_poly.pdbx_seq_one_letter_code
_entity_poly.pdbx_strand_id
1 'polypeptide(L)'
;MKDLKYLQLLSKNFPTISAASTEIINLEAILNLPKGTEHFLTDIHGEHEAFLHVVKNASGVIRKKVEDIFGQRLRESEKKDLCSLIYYPEEKLKIIKTREKDIDDWYRMILMQLLSVLGNVSSKYTRSKVRKALPNEYSYIIQEMLHEHKTDPNKHFYIQSIITTIVSTGRAEHFVIAMSRLIQRLTIDSLHIVGDIFDRGPGAHVIMEHLCDYHNFDIQWGNHDLVWMGAAAGSESCMANVLRMSLKYGNLSTLEDGYGINLLPLATFALETYSEDPCLLFRPKAREDEPVKQKHIKLISQMHKAITIIQFKLEGQLLERNKEFDMDERRLLHLINFENGTITLGGKEYPLRDSNFPTIDPKDPYRLTEDEQELVDIMMHNFTHSEKLRKHMRCIYANGSLYLVRNSNLLYHGSVPLNADGSFKKMKIRDIEYSGKKLFDKIDQLVRQAYFEEKKKKEKQYAMDFVWYLWCGPSSPPFDKDRMTTFERYFISEKETHKENKGHYYSLKNNRPICEMILKEFGIEDKVSHIINGHIPVKTVKGESPIKAEGKLLVIDGGYSKAYQQETGIAGYTLIYNSHGLLIIQHQPFESTQKAISEGIDILSETTVLEFSNKRRLVRDTDIGLELRKQIDDLTKLLQAYRSGYLKEDDN
;
A
#
# COMPACT_ATOMS: atom_id res chain seq x y z
N MET A 1 38.71 -24.96 -7.69
CA MET A 1 37.76 -24.03 -7.05
C MET A 1 36.35 -24.48 -7.37
N LYS A 2 35.50 -24.72 -6.36
CA LYS A 2 34.05 -24.67 -6.60
C LYS A 2 33.75 -23.25 -7.11
N ASP A 3 32.94 -23.12 -8.16
CA ASP A 3 32.49 -21.85 -8.76
C ASP A 3 33.34 -21.17 -9.86
N LEU A 4 34.31 -21.86 -10.50
CA LEU A 4 35.07 -21.25 -11.62
C LEU A 4 34.17 -20.71 -12.74
N LYS A 5 33.07 -21.41 -13.07
CA LYS A 5 32.09 -20.96 -14.08
C LYS A 5 31.38 -19.67 -13.67
N TYR A 6 31.09 -19.49 -12.38
CA TYR A 6 30.49 -18.26 -11.87
C TYR A 6 31.51 -17.11 -11.91
N LEU A 7 32.77 -17.35 -11.50
CA LEU A 7 33.84 -16.36 -11.59
C LEU A 7 34.11 -15.94 -13.06
N GLN A 8 34.03 -16.86 -14.02
CA GLN A 8 34.10 -16.56 -15.46
C GLN A 8 32.93 -15.70 -15.98
N LEU A 9 31.75 -15.77 -15.34
CA LEU A 9 30.64 -14.88 -15.67
C LEU A 9 30.86 -13.51 -15.03
N LEU A 10 31.34 -13.48 -13.78
CA LEU A 10 31.62 -12.25 -13.05
C LEU A 10 32.76 -11.45 -13.70
N SER A 11 33.77 -12.13 -14.26
CA SER A 11 34.87 -11.51 -15.01
C SER A 11 34.40 -10.71 -16.22
N LYS A 12 33.22 -11.00 -16.79
CA LYS A 12 32.67 -10.19 -17.90
C LYS A 12 32.31 -8.76 -17.47
N ASN A 13 31.89 -8.59 -16.22
CA ASN A 13 31.53 -7.28 -15.68
C ASN A 13 32.74 -6.60 -15.01
N PHE A 14 33.69 -7.39 -14.50
CA PHE A 14 34.90 -6.92 -13.82
C PHE A 14 36.13 -7.58 -14.45
N PRO A 15 36.54 -7.15 -15.65
CA PRO A 15 37.51 -7.88 -16.47
C PRO A 15 38.95 -7.80 -15.97
N THR A 16 39.23 -6.90 -15.03
CA THR A 16 40.58 -6.66 -14.51
C THR A 16 40.61 -6.67 -12.98
N ILE A 17 41.79 -6.89 -12.42
CA ILE A 17 42.08 -6.73 -10.99
C ILE A 17 41.71 -5.32 -10.54
N SER A 18 41.99 -4.31 -11.38
CA SER A 18 41.65 -2.92 -11.10
C SER A 18 40.13 -2.70 -11.01
N ALA A 19 39.37 -3.24 -11.97
CA ALA A 19 37.91 -3.14 -11.98
C ALA A 19 37.27 -3.82 -10.77
N ALA A 20 37.69 -5.05 -10.46
CA ALA A 20 37.19 -5.78 -9.30
C ALA A 20 37.58 -5.10 -7.98
N SER A 21 38.81 -4.61 -7.85
CA SER A 21 39.27 -3.89 -6.64
C SER A 21 38.52 -2.58 -6.44
N THR A 22 38.29 -1.83 -7.52
CA THR A 22 37.53 -0.56 -7.48
C THR A 22 36.11 -0.78 -6.99
N GLU A 23 35.44 -1.84 -7.47
CA GLU A 23 34.08 -2.13 -7.03
C GLU A 23 34.04 -2.60 -5.56
N ILE A 24 35.00 -3.41 -5.12
CA ILE A 24 35.10 -3.77 -3.68
C ILE A 24 35.24 -2.51 -2.81
N ILE A 25 36.11 -1.56 -3.18
CA ILE A 25 36.30 -0.31 -2.45
C ILE A 25 34.99 0.49 -2.40
N ASN A 26 34.28 0.57 -3.53
CA ASN A 26 33.00 1.26 -3.64
C ASN A 26 31.92 0.61 -2.74
N LEU A 27 31.78 -0.72 -2.77
CA LEU A 27 30.83 -1.46 -1.95
C LEU A 27 31.15 -1.34 -0.45
N GLU A 28 32.42 -1.41 -0.06
CA GLU A 28 32.86 -1.18 1.32
C GLU A 28 32.55 0.25 1.81
N ALA A 29 32.72 1.26 0.96
CA ALA A 29 32.32 2.62 1.29
C ALA A 29 30.81 2.74 1.51
N ILE A 30 30.00 2.07 0.68
CA ILE A 30 28.53 2.04 0.81
C ILE A 30 28.09 1.42 2.14
N LEU A 31 28.72 0.31 2.55
CA LEU A 31 28.41 -0.39 3.80
C LEU A 31 28.54 0.50 5.05
N ASN A 32 29.37 1.55 4.99
CA ASN A 32 29.61 2.49 6.08
C ASN A 32 28.70 3.72 6.05
N LEU A 33 27.81 3.84 5.05
CA LEU A 33 26.79 4.88 5.04
C LEU A 33 25.67 4.59 6.04
N PRO A 34 24.97 5.63 6.54
CA PRO A 34 23.77 5.45 7.34
C PRO A 34 22.68 4.68 6.61
N LYS A 35 21.94 3.85 7.35
CA LYS A 35 20.71 3.22 6.85
C LYS A 35 19.70 4.28 6.36
N GLY A 36 19.06 4.00 5.22
CA GLY A 36 17.96 4.80 4.67
C GLY A 36 16.72 4.84 5.57
N THR A 37 15.89 5.87 5.40
CA THR A 37 14.64 6.02 6.16
C THR A 37 13.53 5.21 5.50
N GLU A 38 12.94 4.27 6.21
CA GLU A 38 11.78 3.49 5.76
C GLU A 38 10.50 4.04 6.39
N HIS A 39 9.42 4.13 5.61
CA HIS A 39 8.09 4.54 6.05
C HIS A 39 7.13 3.37 5.88
N PHE A 40 6.33 3.07 6.90
CA PHE A 40 5.29 2.05 6.83
C PHE A 40 3.92 2.71 7.01
N LEU A 41 3.10 2.59 5.98
CA LEU A 41 1.72 3.05 5.92
C LEU A 41 0.82 1.83 5.71
N THR A 42 -0.43 1.89 6.13
CA THR A 42 -1.41 0.81 5.99
C THR A 42 -2.78 1.39 5.68
N ASP A 43 -3.69 0.55 5.18
CA ASP A 43 -5.13 0.82 5.05
C ASP A 43 -5.45 2.22 4.47
N ILE A 44 -4.85 2.54 3.33
CA ILE A 44 -5.05 3.83 2.66
C ILE A 44 -6.49 3.93 2.14
N HIS A 45 -7.02 2.82 1.62
CA HIS A 45 -8.38 2.72 1.09
C HIS A 45 -8.81 3.90 0.21
N GLY A 46 -8.00 4.33 -0.75
CA GLY A 46 -8.40 5.35 -1.71
C GLY A 46 -8.41 6.80 -1.18
N GLU A 47 -8.01 7.03 0.07
CA GLU A 47 -7.91 8.37 0.68
C GLU A 47 -6.64 9.10 0.21
N HIS A 48 -6.63 9.42 -1.08
CA HIS A 48 -5.46 9.91 -1.81
C HIS A 48 -4.91 11.23 -1.30
N GLU A 49 -5.74 12.18 -0.85
CA GLU A 49 -5.26 13.47 -0.34
C GLU A 49 -4.38 13.30 0.90
N ALA A 50 -4.87 12.52 1.87
CA ALA A 50 -4.15 12.27 3.11
C ALA A 50 -2.86 11.45 2.84
N PHE A 51 -2.96 10.42 1.99
CA PHE A 51 -1.80 9.64 1.56
C PHE A 51 -0.71 10.52 0.90
N LEU A 52 -1.07 11.31 -0.11
CA LEU A 52 -0.13 12.17 -0.82
C LEU A 52 0.48 13.21 0.11
N HIS A 53 -0.30 13.77 1.04
CA HIS A 53 0.22 14.70 2.04
C HIS A 53 1.27 14.05 2.94
N VAL A 54 1.00 12.85 3.46
CA VAL A 54 1.94 12.11 4.33
C VAL A 54 3.23 11.73 3.59
N VAL A 55 3.13 11.36 2.31
CA VAL A 55 4.32 11.10 1.49
C VAL A 55 5.09 12.40 1.22
N LYS A 56 4.40 13.49 0.88
CA LYS A 56 5.02 14.80 0.57
C LYS A 56 5.68 15.46 1.79
N ASN A 57 5.11 15.33 2.98
CA ASN A 57 5.70 15.84 4.22
C ASN A 57 6.68 14.85 4.88
N ALA A 58 6.80 13.65 4.31
CA ALA A 58 7.51 12.51 4.86
C ALA A 58 7.16 12.28 6.34
N SER A 59 5.86 12.19 6.63
CA SER A 59 5.29 12.03 7.98
C SER A 59 5.90 13.01 9.00
N GLY A 60 6.16 14.25 8.59
CA GLY A 60 6.76 15.30 9.43
C GLY A 60 8.29 15.28 9.53
N VAL A 61 8.99 14.34 8.88
CA VAL A 61 10.47 14.28 8.88
C VAL A 61 11.07 15.53 8.23
N ILE A 62 10.45 16.07 7.17
CA ILE A 62 10.94 17.29 6.52
C ILE A 62 10.89 18.46 7.49
N ARG A 63 9.77 18.64 8.20
CA ARG A 63 9.63 19.68 9.23
C ARG A 63 10.70 19.55 10.31
N LYS A 64 10.98 18.33 10.78
CA LYS A 64 12.06 18.08 11.74
C LYS A 64 13.43 18.47 11.17
N LYS A 65 13.71 18.19 9.90
CA LYS A 65 14.96 18.62 9.24
C LYS A 65 15.07 20.13 9.10
N VAL A 66 13.98 20.81 8.77
CA VAL A 66 13.94 22.27 8.74
C VAL A 66 14.23 22.83 10.14
N GLU A 67 13.66 22.24 11.19
CA GLU A 67 13.94 22.62 12.58
C GLU A 67 15.41 22.40 12.96
N ASP A 68 15.97 21.24 12.66
CA ASP A 68 17.37 20.90 12.96
C ASP A 68 18.36 21.88 12.29
N ILE A 69 18.03 22.39 11.10
CA ILE A 69 18.91 23.27 10.30
C ILE A 69 18.71 24.75 10.66
N PHE A 70 17.46 25.17 10.86
CA PHE A 70 17.07 26.57 10.95
C PHE A 70 16.40 26.98 12.25
N GLY A 71 16.31 26.11 13.26
CA GLY A 71 15.49 26.34 14.46
C GLY A 71 15.73 27.68 15.16
N GLN A 72 16.98 28.15 15.21
CA GLN A 72 17.37 29.45 15.79
C GLN A 72 17.53 30.57 14.74
N ARG A 73 17.40 30.26 13.45
CA ARG A 73 17.68 31.17 12.31
C ARG A 73 16.40 31.69 11.64
N LEU A 74 15.31 30.92 11.69
CA LEU A 74 14.03 31.26 11.08
C LEU A 74 12.92 31.25 12.13
N ARG A 75 11.94 32.14 11.98
CA ARG A 75 10.71 32.15 12.79
C ARG A 75 9.83 30.96 12.43
N GLU A 76 8.94 30.55 13.33
CA GLU A 76 7.99 29.45 13.10
C GLU A 76 7.19 29.62 11.80
N SER A 77 6.74 30.84 11.49
CA SER A 77 6.01 31.13 10.25
C SER A 77 6.85 30.87 9.00
N GLU A 78 8.14 31.21 9.03
CA GLU A 78 9.06 31.02 7.90
C GLU A 78 9.40 29.54 7.71
N LYS A 79 9.57 28.80 8.82
CA LYS A 79 9.74 27.34 8.79
C LYS A 79 8.50 26.66 8.21
N LYS A 80 7.30 27.10 8.61
CA LYS A 80 6.02 26.59 8.11
C LYS A 80 5.82 26.87 6.62
N ASP A 81 6.18 28.07 6.16
CA ASP A 81 6.14 28.43 4.74
C ASP A 81 7.14 27.62 3.90
N LEU A 82 8.38 27.44 4.38
CA LEU A 82 9.39 26.60 3.72
C LEU A 82 8.92 25.13 3.62
N CYS A 83 8.36 24.57 4.70
CA CYS A 83 7.79 23.22 4.68
C CYS A 83 6.66 23.12 3.67
N SER A 84 5.70 24.06 3.69
CA SER A 84 4.57 24.08 2.75
C SER A 84 5.02 24.16 1.29
N LEU A 85 6.06 24.96 1.02
CA LEU A 85 6.69 25.04 -0.30
C LEU A 85 7.36 23.72 -0.70
N ILE A 86 8.01 23.03 0.23
CA ILE A 86 8.60 21.72 -0.06
C ILE A 86 7.48 20.73 -0.37
N TYR A 87 6.35 20.76 0.34
CA TYR A 87 5.25 19.79 0.19
C TYR A 87 4.46 20.00 -1.12
N TYR A 88 4.15 21.26 -1.44
CA TYR A 88 3.31 21.66 -2.57
C TYR A 88 3.95 22.82 -3.35
N PRO A 89 5.08 22.57 -4.04
CA PRO A 89 5.89 23.65 -4.61
C PRO A 89 5.13 24.43 -5.69
N GLU A 90 4.39 23.76 -6.57
CA GLU A 90 3.65 24.41 -7.65
C GLU A 90 2.51 25.30 -7.12
N GLU A 91 1.70 24.77 -6.21
CA GLU A 91 0.55 25.49 -5.67
C GLU A 91 0.98 26.62 -4.75
N LYS A 92 1.99 26.40 -3.91
CA LYS A 92 2.50 27.43 -2.99
C LYS A 92 3.19 28.56 -3.76
N LEU A 93 3.94 28.27 -4.83
CA LEU A 93 4.56 29.31 -5.66
C LEU A 93 3.55 30.27 -6.30
N LYS A 94 2.37 29.76 -6.72
CA LYS A 94 1.29 30.62 -7.23
C LYS A 94 0.83 31.65 -6.20
N ILE A 95 0.73 31.25 -4.93
CA ILE A 95 0.34 32.13 -3.82
C ILE A 95 1.47 33.11 -3.48
N ILE A 96 2.72 32.67 -3.50
CA ILE A 96 3.87 33.52 -3.17
C ILE A 96 4.02 34.63 -4.23
N LYS A 97 3.88 34.30 -5.52
CA LYS A 97 3.96 35.27 -6.62
C LYS A 97 2.91 36.39 -6.55
N THR A 98 1.76 36.16 -5.92
CA THR A 98 0.74 37.21 -5.78
C THR A 98 0.98 38.10 -4.56
N ARG A 99 1.78 37.66 -3.60
CA ARG A 99 2.07 38.39 -2.35
C ARG A 99 3.42 39.11 -2.37
N GLU A 100 4.44 38.50 -2.97
CA GLU A 100 5.81 39.01 -2.94
C GLU A 100 6.02 40.16 -3.93
N LYS A 101 6.64 41.24 -3.46
CA LYS A 101 6.92 42.43 -4.27
C LYS A 101 8.21 42.29 -5.08
N ASP A 102 9.20 41.62 -4.52
CA ASP A 102 10.47 41.29 -5.16
C ASP A 102 10.65 39.77 -5.19
N ILE A 103 10.16 39.17 -6.27
CA ILE A 103 10.20 37.71 -6.41
C ILE A 103 11.61 37.19 -6.66
N ASP A 104 12.49 37.99 -7.26
CA ASP A 104 13.84 37.61 -7.63
C ASP A 104 14.73 37.50 -6.39
N ASP A 105 14.62 38.46 -5.46
CA ASP A 105 15.29 38.38 -4.16
C ASP A 105 14.76 37.18 -3.35
N TRP A 106 13.44 36.98 -3.34
CA TRP A 106 12.82 35.83 -2.69
C TRP A 106 13.36 34.50 -3.27
N TYR A 107 13.51 34.39 -4.59
CA TYR A 107 14.08 33.20 -5.24
C TYR A 107 15.52 32.93 -4.79
N ARG A 108 16.36 33.96 -4.68
CA ARG A 108 17.75 33.78 -4.21
C ARG A 108 17.80 33.23 -2.80
N MET A 109 16.98 33.80 -1.90
CA MET A 109 16.85 33.34 -0.52
C MET A 109 16.37 31.89 -0.44
N ILE A 110 15.27 31.56 -1.14
CA ILE A 110 14.64 30.24 -1.00
C ILE A 110 15.49 29.13 -1.60
N LEU A 111 16.21 29.38 -2.71
CA LEU A 111 17.12 28.41 -3.31
C LEU A 111 18.27 28.06 -2.36
N MET A 112 18.81 29.03 -1.61
CA MET A 112 19.82 28.77 -0.57
C MET A 112 19.26 27.94 0.59
N GLN A 113 18.03 28.21 1.02
CA GLN A 113 17.37 27.43 2.08
C GLN A 113 17.11 25.99 1.64
N LEU A 114 16.58 25.79 0.43
CA LEU A 114 16.37 24.47 -0.17
C LEU A 114 17.70 23.73 -0.35
N LEU A 115 18.78 24.40 -0.75
CA LEU A 115 20.10 23.80 -0.88
C LEU A 115 20.62 23.27 0.46
N SER A 116 20.39 24.01 1.55
CA SER A 116 20.78 23.60 2.90
C SER A 116 20.02 22.34 3.34
N VAL A 117 18.69 22.30 3.13
CA VAL A 117 17.87 21.11 3.41
C VAL A 117 18.31 19.93 2.55
N LEU A 118 18.47 20.15 1.25
CA LEU A 118 18.90 19.13 0.30
C LEU A 118 20.28 18.55 0.65
N GLY A 119 21.23 19.40 1.06
CA GLY A 119 22.55 19.01 1.52
C GLY A 119 22.52 18.11 2.77
N ASN A 120 21.56 18.33 3.67
CA ASN A 120 21.34 17.49 4.85
C ASN A 120 20.76 16.12 4.46
N VAL A 121 19.65 16.10 3.70
CA VAL A 121 18.95 14.83 3.35
C VAL A 121 19.77 13.95 2.42
N SER A 122 20.59 14.54 1.53
CA SER A 122 21.47 13.81 0.62
C SER A 122 22.69 13.18 1.29
N SER A 123 23.08 13.64 2.49
CA SER A 123 24.33 13.23 3.16
C SER A 123 24.42 11.74 3.51
N LYS A 124 23.29 11.04 3.58
CA LYS A 124 23.21 9.59 3.89
C LYS A 124 23.34 8.70 2.65
N TYR A 125 23.44 9.26 1.45
CA TYR A 125 23.46 8.50 0.20
C TYR A 125 24.75 8.70 -0.57
N THR A 126 25.08 7.73 -1.43
CA THR A 126 26.18 7.90 -2.38
C THR A 126 25.87 8.98 -3.41
N ARG A 127 26.94 9.57 -3.98
CA ARG A 127 26.81 10.49 -5.12
C ARG A 127 26.03 9.85 -6.27
N SER A 128 26.26 8.58 -6.56
CA SER A 128 25.56 7.84 -7.61
C SER A 128 24.05 7.76 -7.34
N LYS A 129 23.63 7.45 -6.10
CA LYS A 129 22.21 7.39 -5.73
C LYS A 129 21.55 8.76 -5.81
N VAL A 130 22.20 9.82 -5.33
CA VAL A 130 21.70 11.19 -5.47
C VAL A 130 21.59 11.56 -6.95
N ARG A 131 22.62 11.31 -7.76
CA ARG A 131 22.63 11.60 -9.20
C ARG A 131 21.47 10.92 -9.94
N LYS A 132 21.17 9.65 -9.64
CA LYS A 132 20.03 8.92 -10.22
C LYS A 132 18.67 9.48 -9.78
N ALA A 133 18.63 10.21 -8.67
CA ALA A 133 17.42 10.86 -8.17
C ALA A 133 17.19 12.26 -8.75
N LEU A 134 18.23 12.88 -9.32
CA LEU A 134 18.17 14.23 -9.87
C LEU A 134 17.33 14.30 -11.15
N PRO A 135 16.63 15.42 -11.38
CA PRO A 135 16.02 15.69 -12.67
C PRO A 135 17.11 15.84 -13.74
N ASN A 136 16.93 15.19 -14.89
CA ASN A 136 17.92 15.14 -15.97
C ASN A 136 18.38 16.53 -16.42
N GLU A 137 17.45 17.47 -16.52
CA GLU A 137 17.68 18.86 -16.96
C GLU A 137 18.55 19.69 -16.02
N TYR A 138 18.51 19.43 -14.71
CA TYR A 138 19.28 20.21 -13.70
C TYR A 138 20.35 19.40 -12.98
N SER A 139 20.59 18.16 -13.43
CA SER A 139 21.46 17.20 -12.74
C SER A 139 22.87 17.74 -12.51
N TYR A 140 23.47 18.39 -13.50
CA TYR A 140 24.81 18.98 -13.38
C TYR A 140 24.83 20.12 -12.35
N ILE A 141 23.94 21.10 -12.49
CA ILE A 141 23.93 22.31 -11.66
C ILE A 141 23.65 21.97 -10.19
N ILE A 142 22.68 21.09 -9.92
CA ILE A 142 22.36 20.68 -8.55
C ILE A 142 23.53 19.89 -7.93
N GLN A 143 24.24 19.06 -8.70
CA GLN A 143 25.44 18.36 -8.21
C GLN A 143 26.54 19.34 -7.83
N GLU A 144 26.84 20.32 -8.67
CA GLU A 144 27.84 21.35 -8.38
C GLU A 144 27.48 22.11 -7.11
N MET A 145 26.23 22.56 -6.98
CA MET A 145 25.75 23.26 -5.78
C MET A 145 25.86 22.39 -4.52
N LEU A 146 25.52 21.10 -4.60
CA LEU A 146 25.60 20.18 -3.45
C LEU A 146 27.04 19.84 -3.05
N HIS A 147 27.94 19.73 -4.02
CA HIS A 147 29.33 19.37 -3.76
C HIS A 147 30.06 20.52 -3.06
N GLU A 148 29.89 21.74 -3.57
CA GLU A 148 30.66 22.89 -3.13
C GLU A 148 30.11 23.56 -1.87
N HIS A 149 28.84 23.32 -1.54
CA HIS A 149 28.21 23.85 -0.32
C HIS A 149 28.85 23.32 0.98
N LYS A 150 29.65 22.23 0.92
CA LYS A 150 30.17 21.55 2.12
C LYS A 150 31.63 21.85 2.45
N THR A 151 32.40 22.53 1.61
CA THR A 151 33.87 22.36 1.65
C THR A 151 34.75 23.60 1.52
N ASP A 152 34.28 24.77 1.06
CA ASP A 152 35.18 25.93 0.90
C ASP A 152 34.47 27.31 1.01
N PRO A 153 34.84 28.19 1.97
CA PRO A 153 34.37 29.58 2.03
C PRO A 153 34.61 30.37 0.74
N ASN A 154 35.68 30.06 -0.01
CA ASN A 154 36.01 30.73 -1.27
C ASN A 154 34.99 30.43 -2.39
N LYS A 155 34.24 29.33 -2.27
CA LYS A 155 33.22 28.93 -3.25
C LYS A 155 31.82 29.41 -2.90
N HIS A 156 31.65 30.19 -1.82
CA HIS A 156 30.38 30.82 -1.51
C HIS A 156 29.93 31.77 -2.63
N PHE A 157 30.83 32.62 -3.15
CA PHE A 157 30.54 33.50 -4.28
C PHE A 157 30.22 32.73 -5.57
N TYR A 158 30.84 31.56 -5.76
CA TYR A 158 30.54 30.69 -6.90
C TYR A 158 29.09 30.19 -6.85
N ILE A 159 28.63 29.67 -5.71
CA ILE A 159 27.24 29.23 -5.53
C ILE A 159 26.26 30.40 -5.68
N GLN A 160 26.59 31.57 -5.09
CA GLN A 160 25.77 32.77 -5.24
C GLN A 160 25.65 33.21 -6.71
N SER A 161 26.73 33.10 -7.48
CA SER A 161 26.70 33.38 -8.92
C SER A 161 25.78 32.42 -9.66
N ILE A 162 25.85 31.11 -9.37
CA ILE A 162 24.94 30.12 -9.97
C ILE A 162 23.48 30.49 -9.69
N ILE A 163 23.14 30.77 -8.44
CA ILE A 163 21.78 31.13 -8.02
C ILE A 163 21.35 32.43 -8.71
N THR A 164 22.20 33.44 -8.76
CA THR A 164 21.93 34.71 -9.44
C THR A 164 21.65 34.48 -10.92
N THR A 165 22.41 33.61 -11.59
CA THR A 165 22.19 33.23 -12.99
C THR A 165 20.88 32.46 -13.18
N ILE A 166 20.53 31.55 -12.27
CA ILE A 166 19.24 30.83 -12.33
C ILE A 166 18.06 31.82 -12.27
N VAL A 167 18.16 32.84 -11.41
CA VAL A 167 17.13 33.89 -11.29
C VAL A 167 17.11 34.78 -12.54
N SER A 168 18.26 35.32 -12.97
CA SER A 168 18.32 36.23 -14.12
C SER A 168 17.93 35.59 -15.46
N THR A 169 18.05 34.27 -15.57
CA THR A 169 17.61 33.50 -16.75
C THR A 169 16.12 33.13 -16.71
N GLY A 170 15.39 33.49 -15.65
CA GLY A 170 13.96 33.21 -15.50
C GLY A 170 13.64 31.75 -15.17
N ARG A 171 14.62 30.96 -14.70
CA ARG A 171 14.46 29.50 -14.43
C ARG A 171 14.23 29.16 -12.96
N ALA A 172 14.20 30.15 -12.07
CA ALA A 172 14.11 29.96 -10.62
C ALA A 172 12.92 29.09 -10.17
N GLU A 173 11.72 29.32 -10.71
CA GLU A 173 10.53 28.53 -10.37
C GLU A 173 10.72 27.02 -10.61
N HIS A 174 11.25 26.66 -11.79
CA HIS A 174 11.51 25.26 -12.12
C HIS A 174 12.55 24.63 -11.19
N PHE A 175 13.58 25.40 -10.80
CA PHE A 175 14.59 24.96 -9.84
C PHE A 175 14.00 24.74 -8.44
N VAL A 176 13.14 25.64 -7.97
CA VAL A 176 12.45 25.48 -6.68
C VAL A 176 11.63 24.19 -6.67
N ILE A 177 10.83 23.95 -7.71
CA ILE A 177 10.02 22.73 -7.83
C ILE A 177 10.91 21.48 -7.86
N ALA A 178 11.97 21.50 -8.67
CA ALA A 178 12.92 20.40 -8.80
C ALA A 178 13.60 20.06 -7.47
N MET A 179 14.08 21.07 -6.73
CA MET A 179 14.73 20.89 -5.43
C MET A 179 13.76 20.39 -4.37
N SER A 180 12.53 20.93 -4.31
CA SER A 180 11.49 20.46 -3.39
C SER A 180 11.14 18.99 -3.61
N ARG A 181 10.88 18.59 -4.86
CA ARG A 181 10.59 17.18 -5.21
C ARG A 181 11.77 16.24 -4.91
N LEU A 182 13.01 16.71 -5.12
CA LEU A 182 14.20 15.97 -4.77
C LEU A 182 14.37 15.80 -3.26
N ILE A 183 14.07 16.84 -2.46
CA ILE A 183 14.04 16.75 -0.99
C ILE A 183 13.02 15.70 -0.55
N GLN A 184 11.80 15.72 -1.09
CA GLN A 184 10.77 14.71 -0.81
C GLN A 184 11.30 13.30 -1.11
N ARG A 185 11.80 13.09 -2.34
CA ARG A 185 12.32 11.79 -2.81
C ARG A 185 13.47 11.26 -1.97
N LEU A 186 14.41 12.10 -1.53
CA LEU A 186 15.56 11.67 -0.74
C LEU A 186 15.22 11.50 0.75
N THR A 187 14.12 12.07 1.22
CA THR A 187 13.73 11.96 2.63
C THR A 187 13.25 10.55 2.96
N ILE A 188 12.40 9.96 2.11
CA ILE A 188 11.90 8.58 2.21
C ILE A 188 12.72 7.67 1.30
N ASP A 189 13.48 6.75 1.88
CA ASP A 189 14.31 5.81 1.11
C ASP A 189 13.51 4.64 0.55
N SER A 190 12.63 4.06 1.38
CA SER A 190 11.70 2.98 1.00
C SER A 190 10.33 3.24 1.62
N LEU A 191 9.27 3.00 0.85
CA LEU A 191 7.89 3.09 1.31
C LEU A 191 7.27 1.68 1.38
N HIS A 192 6.71 1.31 2.52
CA HIS A 192 6.03 0.04 2.73
C HIS A 192 4.53 0.30 2.88
N ILE A 193 3.73 -0.26 1.99
CA ILE A 193 2.27 -0.21 2.07
C ILE A 193 1.76 -1.55 2.61
N VAL A 194 1.47 -1.61 3.90
CA VAL A 194 1.11 -2.83 4.62
C VAL A 194 -0.40 -3.02 4.65
N GLY A 195 -1.07 -3.03 3.49
CA GLY A 195 -2.50 -3.27 3.42
C GLY A 195 -3.23 -2.60 2.29
N ASP A 196 -4.55 -2.47 2.49
CA ASP A 196 -5.50 -2.14 1.45
C ASP A 196 -5.33 -0.73 0.88
N ILE A 197 -5.23 -0.67 -0.45
CA ILE A 197 -5.22 0.57 -1.24
C ILE A 197 -6.65 0.93 -1.70
N PHE A 198 -7.57 -0.05 -1.83
CA PHE A 198 -8.85 0.11 -2.53
C PHE A 198 -10.12 0.23 -1.63
N ASP A 199 -11.25 0.47 -2.30
CA ASP A 199 -12.67 0.42 -1.89
C ASP A 199 -13.32 1.56 -1.08
N ARG A 200 -12.67 2.19 -0.09
CA ARG A 200 -13.41 3.10 0.83
C ARG A 200 -13.33 4.59 0.47
N GLY A 201 -12.38 4.99 -0.35
CA GLY A 201 -12.01 6.38 -0.69
C GLY A 201 -11.92 6.60 -2.20
N PRO A 202 -12.12 7.84 -2.68
CA PRO A 202 -12.39 8.12 -4.10
C PRO A 202 -11.18 8.01 -5.04
N GLY A 203 -9.96 7.92 -4.50
CA GLY A 203 -8.72 8.14 -5.25
C GLY A 203 -7.77 6.95 -5.33
N ALA A 204 -8.26 5.70 -5.27
CA ALA A 204 -7.37 4.53 -5.35
C ALA A 204 -6.54 4.52 -6.64
N HIS A 205 -7.13 4.94 -7.76
CA HIS A 205 -6.45 5.10 -9.04
C HIS A 205 -5.37 6.20 -9.02
N VAL A 206 -5.55 7.27 -8.23
CA VAL A 206 -4.56 8.35 -8.06
C VAL A 206 -3.36 7.86 -7.23
N ILE A 207 -3.63 7.13 -6.14
CA ILE A 207 -2.60 6.51 -5.31
C ILE A 207 -1.77 5.54 -6.14
N MET A 208 -2.42 4.67 -6.91
CA MET A 208 -1.70 3.72 -7.76
C MET A 208 -0.88 4.38 -8.86
N GLU A 209 -1.38 5.46 -9.48
CA GLU A 209 -0.58 6.21 -10.45
C GLU A 209 0.70 6.76 -9.79
N HIS A 210 0.56 7.35 -8.60
CA HIS A 210 1.70 7.86 -7.83
C HIS A 210 2.69 6.75 -7.45
N LEU A 211 2.20 5.59 -7.00
CA LEU A 211 3.02 4.45 -6.62
C LEU A 211 3.76 3.85 -7.84
N CYS A 212 3.10 3.71 -8.99
CA CYS A 212 3.74 3.20 -10.21
C CYS A 212 4.97 4.01 -10.63
N ASP A 213 4.96 5.32 -10.38
CA ASP A 213 6.07 6.22 -10.70
C ASP A 213 7.01 6.47 -9.51
N TYR A 214 6.74 5.84 -8.35
CA TYR A 214 7.51 6.03 -7.12
C TYR A 214 8.85 5.27 -7.18
N HIS A 215 9.88 5.81 -6.52
CA HIS A 215 11.26 5.34 -6.72
C HIS A 215 11.59 3.99 -6.05
N ASN A 216 10.94 3.67 -4.92
CA ASN A 216 11.20 2.45 -4.17
C ASN A 216 10.09 2.20 -3.15
N PHE A 217 9.27 1.19 -3.39
CA PHE A 217 8.19 0.81 -2.48
C PHE A 217 7.88 -0.69 -2.58
N ASP A 218 7.18 -1.21 -1.59
CA ASP A 218 6.57 -2.53 -1.63
C ASP A 218 5.17 -2.53 -1.01
N ILE A 219 4.38 -3.57 -1.33
CA ILE A 219 3.00 -3.72 -0.88
C ILE A 219 2.84 -5.09 -0.20
N GLN A 220 2.17 -5.13 0.96
CA GLN A 220 1.64 -6.37 1.52
C GLN A 220 0.14 -6.39 1.30
N TRP A 221 -0.32 -7.29 0.44
CA TRP A 221 -1.70 -7.28 -0.06
C TRP A 221 -2.72 -7.46 1.07
N GLY A 222 -3.71 -6.57 1.09
CA GLY A 222 -4.90 -6.75 1.91
C GLY A 222 -6.01 -7.52 1.20
N ASN A 223 -7.10 -7.81 1.92
CA ASN A 223 -8.22 -8.55 1.35
C ASN A 223 -8.96 -7.73 0.28
N HIS A 224 -9.05 -6.40 0.41
CA HIS A 224 -9.66 -5.56 -0.61
C HIS A 224 -8.79 -5.50 -1.87
N ASP A 225 -7.46 -5.41 -1.73
CA ASP A 225 -6.55 -5.46 -2.87
C ASP A 225 -6.71 -6.77 -3.65
N LEU A 226 -6.79 -7.90 -2.94
CA LEU A 226 -6.96 -9.22 -3.55
C LEU A 226 -8.27 -9.33 -4.35
N VAL A 227 -9.36 -8.72 -3.90
CA VAL A 227 -10.62 -8.68 -4.66
C VAL A 227 -10.44 -7.91 -5.98
N TRP A 228 -9.76 -6.77 -5.96
CA TRP A 228 -9.45 -6.02 -7.18
C TRP A 228 -8.51 -6.78 -8.12
N MET A 229 -7.50 -7.44 -7.55
CA MET A 229 -6.58 -8.31 -8.29
C MET A 229 -7.32 -9.48 -8.96
N GLY A 230 -8.30 -10.07 -8.27
CA GLY A 230 -9.16 -11.14 -8.78
C GLY A 230 -10.09 -10.65 -9.90
N ALA A 231 -10.71 -9.49 -9.73
CA ALA A 231 -11.56 -8.88 -10.75
C ALA A 231 -10.77 -8.62 -12.05
N ALA A 232 -9.56 -8.06 -11.94
CA ALA A 232 -8.68 -7.84 -13.08
C ALA A 232 -8.12 -9.14 -13.70
N ALA A 233 -8.08 -10.24 -12.95
CA ALA A 233 -7.68 -11.55 -13.44
C ALA A 233 -8.78 -12.29 -14.22
N GLY A 234 -10.04 -11.87 -14.08
CA GLY A 234 -11.20 -12.49 -14.72
C GLY A 234 -12.19 -13.17 -13.77
N SER A 235 -12.09 -12.96 -12.46
CA SER A 235 -13.01 -13.55 -11.48
C SER A 235 -14.32 -12.76 -11.39
N GLU A 236 -15.42 -13.38 -11.81
CA GLU A 236 -16.78 -12.80 -11.78
C GLU A 236 -17.23 -12.45 -10.36
N SER A 237 -17.01 -13.34 -9.40
CA SER A 237 -17.36 -13.10 -7.99
C SER A 237 -16.57 -11.93 -7.40
N CYS A 238 -15.29 -11.80 -7.75
CA CYS A 238 -14.49 -10.64 -7.35
C CYS A 238 -14.97 -9.35 -8.02
N MET A 239 -15.26 -9.37 -9.32
CA MET A 239 -15.78 -8.23 -10.08
C MET A 239 -17.10 -7.72 -9.49
N ALA A 240 -18.06 -8.62 -9.23
CA ALA A 240 -19.33 -8.27 -8.62
C ALA A 240 -19.14 -7.65 -7.22
N ASN A 241 -18.16 -8.15 -6.46
CA ASN A 241 -17.82 -7.61 -5.14
C ASN A 241 -17.20 -6.20 -5.22
N VAL A 242 -16.28 -5.94 -6.17
CA VAL A 242 -15.75 -4.59 -6.42
C VAL A 242 -16.88 -3.61 -6.72
N LEU A 243 -17.79 -3.97 -7.62
CA LEU A 243 -18.94 -3.13 -7.97
C LEU A 243 -19.84 -2.89 -6.76
N ARG A 244 -20.19 -3.94 -6.01
CA ARG A 244 -21.00 -3.84 -4.78
C ARG A 244 -20.35 -2.92 -3.75
N MET A 245 -19.05 -3.05 -3.49
CA MET A 245 -18.33 -2.21 -2.54
C MET A 245 -18.27 -0.75 -3.01
N SER A 246 -17.97 -0.52 -4.28
CA SER A 246 -17.94 0.82 -4.86
C SER A 246 -19.30 1.51 -4.75
N LEU A 247 -20.39 0.82 -5.05
CA LEU A 247 -21.76 1.33 -4.92
C LEU A 247 -22.15 1.56 -3.45
N LYS A 248 -21.78 0.66 -2.55
CA LYS A 248 -22.06 0.78 -1.10
C LYS A 248 -21.41 2.00 -0.47
N TYR A 249 -20.19 2.32 -0.87
CA TYR A 249 -19.42 3.46 -0.34
C TYR A 249 -19.50 4.72 -1.22
N GLY A 250 -20.26 4.68 -2.31
CA GLY A 250 -20.42 5.81 -3.24
C GLY A 250 -19.13 6.16 -3.99
N ASN A 251 -18.19 5.23 -4.12
CA ASN A 251 -16.88 5.43 -4.75
C ASN A 251 -16.94 5.07 -6.25
N LEU A 252 -17.73 5.81 -7.02
CA LEU A 252 -17.91 5.52 -8.45
C LEU A 252 -16.81 6.14 -9.31
N SER A 253 -16.22 7.25 -8.88
CA SER A 253 -15.12 7.93 -9.57
C SER A 253 -13.91 7.04 -9.78
N THR A 254 -13.59 6.14 -8.85
CA THR A 254 -12.52 5.16 -9.07
C THR A 254 -12.81 4.22 -10.25
N LEU A 255 -14.06 3.80 -10.43
CA LEU A 255 -14.46 2.92 -11.52
C LEU A 255 -14.55 3.66 -12.85
N GLU A 256 -15.32 4.75 -12.89
CA GLU A 256 -15.67 5.47 -14.11
C GLU A 256 -14.50 6.36 -14.59
N ASP A 257 -14.10 7.35 -13.79
CA ASP A 257 -13.02 8.28 -14.16
C ASP A 257 -11.63 7.64 -14.07
N GLY A 258 -11.44 6.79 -13.06
CA GLY A 258 -10.14 6.20 -12.74
C GLY A 258 -9.75 5.07 -13.68
N TYR A 259 -10.68 4.14 -13.93
CA TYR A 259 -10.40 2.92 -14.70
C TYR A 259 -11.20 2.80 -16.00
N GLY A 260 -12.10 3.75 -16.30
CA GLY A 260 -12.89 3.73 -17.53
C GLY A 260 -13.93 2.60 -17.57
N ILE A 261 -14.37 2.12 -16.41
CA ILE A 261 -15.36 1.04 -16.31
C ILE A 261 -16.75 1.65 -16.51
N ASN A 262 -17.37 1.33 -17.65
CA ASN A 262 -18.70 1.85 -18.00
C ASN A 262 -19.79 1.16 -17.17
N LEU A 263 -20.47 1.90 -16.30
CA LEU A 263 -21.57 1.40 -15.46
C LEU A 263 -22.96 1.50 -16.09
N LEU A 264 -23.08 2.08 -17.30
CA LEU A 264 -24.36 2.23 -17.99
C LEU A 264 -25.13 0.90 -18.17
N PRO A 265 -24.49 -0.23 -18.56
CA PRO A 265 -25.21 -1.51 -18.67
C PRO A 265 -25.84 -1.95 -17.34
N LEU A 266 -25.11 -1.79 -16.22
CA LEU A 266 -25.63 -2.10 -14.88
C LEU A 266 -26.78 -1.15 -14.50
N ALA A 267 -26.67 0.13 -14.85
CA ALA A 267 -27.72 1.12 -14.61
C ALA A 267 -29.01 0.79 -15.38
N THR A 268 -28.90 0.43 -16.67
CA THR A 268 -30.04 0.03 -17.51
C THR A 268 -30.71 -1.22 -16.96
N PHE A 269 -29.92 -2.28 -16.70
CA PHE A 269 -30.44 -3.52 -16.11
C PHE A 269 -31.17 -3.28 -14.79
N ALA A 270 -30.58 -2.45 -13.91
CA ALA A 270 -31.17 -2.15 -12.62
C ALA A 270 -32.47 -1.33 -12.74
N LEU A 271 -32.56 -0.42 -13.69
CA LEU A 271 -33.78 0.35 -13.96
C LEU A 271 -34.90 -0.53 -14.48
N GLU A 272 -34.60 -1.48 -15.37
CA GLU A 272 -35.60 -2.40 -15.94
C GLU A 272 -36.08 -3.43 -14.90
N THR A 273 -35.14 -4.03 -14.17
CA THR A 273 -35.42 -5.11 -13.22
C THR A 273 -36.04 -4.61 -11.90
N TYR A 274 -35.65 -3.42 -11.43
CA TYR A 274 -36.04 -2.87 -10.13
C TYR A 274 -36.74 -1.50 -10.23
N SER A 275 -37.36 -1.16 -11.37
CA SER A 275 -38.03 0.13 -11.65
C SER A 275 -38.91 0.66 -10.50
N GLU A 276 -39.79 -0.21 -10.02
CA GLU A 276 -40.77 0.05 -8.96
C GLU A 276 -40.23 -0.17 -7.53
N ASP A 277 -38.99 -0.66 -7.40
CA ASP A 277 -38.39 -0.95 -6.09
C ASP A 277 -37.63 0.28 -5.55
N PRO A 278 -37.97 0.81 -4.36
CA PRO A 278 -37.25 1.93 -3.76
C PRO A 278 -35.84 1.55 -3.26
N CYS A 279 -35.51 0.26 -3.16
CA CYS A 279 -34.20 -0.29 -2.79
C CYS A 279 -33.59 0.32 -1.51
N LEU A 280 -34.42 0.62 -0.51
CA LEU A 280 -34.04 1.42 0.66
C LEU A 280 -32.87 0.82 1.46
N LEU A 281 -32.74 -0.51 1.49
CA LEU A 281 -31.66 -1.22 2.18
C LEU A 281 -30.28 -1.04 1.52
N PHE A 282 -30.26 -0.62 0.26
CA PHE A 282 -29.08 -0.54 -0.58
C PHE A 282 -28.60 0.90 -0.81
N ARG A 283 -29.14 1.86 -0.05
CA ARG A 283 -28.66 3.24 -0.10
C ARG A 283 -27.15 3.31 0.20
N PRO A 284 -26.37 4.07 -0.59
CA PRO A 284 -24.96 4.26 -0.31
C PRO A 284 -24.78 4.88 1.07
N LYS A 285 -23.69 4.52 1.75
CA LYS A 285 -23.32 5.18 3.01
C LYS A 285 -23.01 6.65 2.71
N ALA A 286 -23.63 7.56 3.46
CA ALA A 286 -23.42 9.00 3.29
C ALA A 286 -21.94 9.36 3.52
N ARG A 287 -21.35 10.13 2.60
CA ARG A 287 -20.07 10.82 2.80
C ARG A 287 -20.31 12.32 2.86
N GLU A 288 -19.57 13.02 3.71
CA GLU A 288 -19.66 14.47 3.87
C GLU A 288 -18.96 15.25 2.75
N ASP A 289 -17.98 14.64 2.08
CA ASP A 289 -17.11 15.25 1.08
C ASP A 289 -17.67 15.21 -0.35
N GLU A 290 -18.41 14.16 -0.70
CA GLU A 290 -19.04 14.01 -2.01
C GLU A 290 -20.54 13.69 -1.85
N PRO A 291 -21.38 14.72 -1.61
CA PRO A 291 -22.81 14.51 -1.43
C PRO A 291 -23.41 13.98 -2.74
N VAL A 292 -23.74 12.67 -2.74
CA VAL A 292 -24.51 12.06 -3.83
C VAL A 292 -25.82 12.83 -3.98
N LYS A 293 -26.04 13.44 -5.14
CA LYS A 293 -27.30 14.15 -5.45
C LYS A 293 -28.48 13.21 -5.15
N GLN A 294 -29.52 13.70 -4.47
CA GLN A 294 -30.67 12.85 -4.08
C GLN A 294 -31.27 12.04 -5.23
N LYS A 295 -31.28 12.59 -6.46
CA LYS A 295 -31.76 11.88 -7.66
C LYS A 295 -30.89 10.69 -8.07
N HIS A 296 -29.59 10.69 -7.77
CA HIS A 296 -28.68 9.60 -8.08
C HIS A 296 -28.75 8.48 -7.03
N ILE A 297 -29.21 8.78 -5.80
CA ILE A 297 -29.33 7.80 -4.72
C ILE A 297 -30.25 6.64 -5.11
N LYS A 298 -31.39 6.91 -5.77
CA LYS A 298 -32.32 5.83 -6.21
C LYS A 298 -31.61 4.86 -7.16
N LEU A 299 -31.01 5.38 -8.23
CA LEU A 299 -30.33 4.57 -9.24
C LEU A 299 -29.17 3.76 -8.63
N ILE A 300 -28.33 4.41 -7.81
CA ILE A 300 -27.22 3.72 -7.12
C ILE A 300 -27.75 2.60 -6.22
N SER A 301 -28.87 2.82 -5.53
CA SER A 301 -29.49 1.80 -4.68
C SER A 301 -30.01 0.61 -5.49
N GLN A 302 -30.62 0.87 -6.65
CA GLN A 302 -31.08 -0.18 -7.57
C GLN A 302 -29.90 -0.99 -8.14
N MET A 303 -28.85 -0.30 -8.62
CA MET A 303 -27.62 -0.94 -9.10
C MET A 303 -26.96 -1.78 -8.01
N HIS A 304 -26.90 -1.25 -6.78
CA HIS A 304 -26.34 -1.96 -5.63
C HIS A 304 -27.13 -3.21 -5.27
N LYS A 305 -28.48 -3.14 -5.29
CA LYS A 305 -29.33 -4.33 -5.11
C LYS A 305 -29.08 -5.36 -6.20
N ALA A 306 -29.15 -4.94 -7.48
CA ALA A 306 -28.94 -5.79 -8.64
C ALA A 306 -27.62 -6.56 -8.56
N ILE A 307 -26.49 -5.85 -8.39
CA ILE A 307 -25.18 -6.49 -8.34
C ILE A 307 -25.00 -7.35 -7.08
N THR A 308 -25.68 -7.04 -5.97
CA THR A 308 -25.64 -7.88 -4.76
C THR A 308 -26.30 -9.24 -5.01
N ILE A 309 -27.43 -9.27 -5.71
CA ILE A 309 -28.10 -10.53 -6.07
C ILE A 309 -27.24 -11.35 -7.03
N ILE A 310 -26.70 -10.72 -8.07
CA ILE A 310 -25.76 -11.34 -9.02
C ILE A 310 -24.55 -11.91 -8.28
N GLN A 311 -23.97 -11.14 -7.34
CA GLN A 311 -22.85 -11.59 -6.53
C GLN A 311 -23.18 -12.89 -5.78
N PHE A 312 -24.32 -12.98 -5.09
CA PHE A 312 -24.68 -14.19 -4.35
C PHE A 312 -24.89 -15.41 -5.25
N LYS A 313 -25.41 -15.21 -6.47
CA LYS A 313 -25.53 -16.27 -7.46
C LYS A 313 -24.15 -16.78 -7.88
N LEU A 314 -23.26 -15.87 -8.28
CA LEU A 314 -21.88 -16.17 -8.66
C LEU A 314 -21.09 -16.85 -7.54
N GLU A 315 -21.20 -16.37 -6.31
CA GLU A 315 -20.59 -16.97 -5.12
C GLU A 315 -21.12 -18.39 -4.87
N GLY A 316 -22.43 -18.61 -5.07
CA GLY A 316 -23.02 -19.94 -4.96
C GLY A 316 -22.51 -20.93 -6.01
N GLN A 317 -22.36 -20.49 -7.26
CA GLN A 317 -21.75 -21.29 -8.33
C GLN A 317 -20.26 -21.58 -8.06
N LEU A 318 -19.53 -20.62 -7.46
CA LEU A 318 -18.13 -20.78 -7.08
C LEU A 318 -17.96 -21.82 -5.98
N LEU A 319 -18.79 -21.77 -4.95
CA LEU A 319 -18.76 -22.73 -3.86
C LEU A 319 -19.18 -24.13 -4.31
N GLU A 320 -20.12 -24.22 -5.26
CA GLU A 320 -20.54 -25.50 -5.82
C GLU A 320 -19.41 -26.24 -6.53
N ARG A 321 -18.61 -25.53 -7.34
CA ARG A 321 -17.47 -26.13 -8.05
C ARG A 321 -16.22 -26.30 -7.17
N ASN A 322 -16.14 -25.64 -6.01
CA ASN A 322 -15.00 -25.71 -5.07
C ASN A 322 -15.42 -26.21 -3.68
N LYS A 323 -15.96 -27.44 -3.61
CA LYS A 323 -16.39 -28.06 -2.34
C LYS A 323 -15.27 -28.17 -1.29
N GLU A 324 -14.01 -28.16 -1.71
CA GLU A 324 -12.84 -28.21 -0.81
C GLU A 324 -12.69 -26.97 0.08
N PHE A 325 -13.37 -25.86 -0.23
CA PHE A 325 -13.32 -24.64 0.59
C PHE A 325 -14.09 -24.76 1.90
N ASP A 326 -14.90 -25.81 2.09
CA ASP A 326 -15.69 -26.06 3.31
C ASP A 326 -16.58 -24.86 3.70
N MET A 327 -17.21 -24.27 2.69
CA MET A 327 -18.03 -23.05 2.80
C MET A 327 -19.45 -23.24 2.25
N ASP A 328 -19.91 -24.48 2.09
CA ASP A 328 -21.24 -24.75 1.51
C ASP A 328 -22.37 -24.14 2.35
N GLU A 329 -22.16 -23.96 3.67
CA GLU A 329 -23.07 -23.23 4.57
C GLU A 329 -23.28 -21.75 4.20
N ARG A 330 -22.43 -21.19 3.32
CA ARG A 330 -22.55 -19.82 2.81
C ARG A 330 -23.35 -19.73 1.52
N ARG A 331 -23.79 -20.85 0.95
CA ARG A 331 -24.79 -20.88 -0.12
C ARG A 331 -26.17 -20.70 0.51
N LEU A 332 -26.67 -19.47 0.57
CA LEU A 332 -27.89 -19.17 1.36
C LEU A 332 -29.19 -19.05 0.55
N LEU A 333 -29.13 -18.76 -0.75
CA LEU A 333 -30.33 -18.47 -1.56
C LEU A 333 -31.36 -19.62 -1.59
N HIS A 334 -30.92 -20.88 -1.53
CA HIS A 334 -31.83 -22.04 -1.50
C HIS A 334 -32.54 -22.26 -0.15
N LEU A 335 -32.16 -21.52 0.90
CA LEU A 335 -32.78 -21.59 2.23
C LEU A 335 -33.90 -20.54 2.42
N ILE A 336 -34.12 -19.69 1.41
CA ILE A 336 -35.16 -18.67 1.43
C ILE A 336 -36.51 -19.33 1.15
N ASN A 337 -37.49 -19.05 2.01
CA ASN A 337 -38.89 -19.29 1.73
C ASN A 337 -39.49 -18.04 1.10
N PHE A 338 -39.63 -18.06 -0.23
CA PHE A 338 -40.12 -16.94 -1.02
C PHE A 338 -41.60 -16.63 -0.79
N GLU A 339 -42.41 -17.63 -0.40
CA GLU A 339 -43.84 -17.44 -0.11
C GLU A 339 -44.05 -16.69 1.21
N ASN A 340 -43.31 -17.08 2.25
CA ASN A 340 -43.43 -16.49 3.59
C ASN A 340 -42.51 -15.26 3.78
N GLY A 341 -41.57 -15.03 2.88
CA GLY A 341 -40.57 -13.96 3.02
C GLY A 341 -39.62 -14.21 4.20
N THR A 342 -39.25 -15.46 4.45
CA THR A 342 -38.39 -15.87 5.57
C THR A 342 -37.16 -16.64 5.09
N ILE A 343 -36.17 -16.82 5.96
CA ILE A 343 -35.01 -17.69 5.72
C ILE A 343 -34.73 -18.54 6.95
N THR A 344 -34.36 -19.81 6.75
CA THR A 344 -33.98 -20.71 7.85
C THR A 344 -32.46 -20.78 7.98
N LEU A 345 -31.91 -20.32 9.10
CA LEU A 345 -30.48 -20.37 9.42
C LEU A 345 -30.26 -21.10 10.74
N GLY A 346 -29.41 -22.13 10.74
CA GLY A 346 -29.10 -22.90 11.96
C GLY A 346 -30.33 -23.51 12.64
N GLY A 347 -31.36 -23.86 11.87
CA GLY A 347 -32.63 -24.41 12.38
C GLY A 347 -33.61 -23.37 12.94
N LYS A 348 -33.28 -22.07 12.88
CA LYS A 348 -34.19 -20.98 13.28
C LYS A 348 -34.65 -20.19 12.05
N GLU A 349 -35.93 -19.86 12.02
CA GLU A 349 -36.54 -19.05 10.96
C GLU A 349 -36.44 -17.55 11.28
N TYR A 350 -36.09 -16.75 10.28
CA TYR A 350 -35.92 -15.30 10.37
C TYR A 350 -36.71 -14.58 9.27
N PRO A 351 -37.40 -13.47 9.58
CA PRO A 351 -38.07 -12.66 8.56
C PRO A 351 -37.05 -11.87 7.73
N LEU A 352 -37.24 -11.84 6.40
CA LEU A 352 -36.43 -11.03 5.50
C LEU A 352 -36.91 -9.57 5.52
N ARG A 353 -35.95 -8.64 5.56
CA ARG A 353 -36.19 -7.19 5.48
C ARG A 353 -36.60 -6.73 4.08
N ASP A 354 -36.28 -7.52 3.07
CA ASP A 354 -36.61 -7.32 1.67
C ASP A 354 -36.81 -8.70 1.03
N SER A 355 -37.95 -8.87 0.36
CA SER A 355 -38.36 -10.12 -0.28
C SER A 355 -38.52 -9.98 -1.80
N ASN A 356 -38.14 -8.84 -2.39
CA ASN A 356 -38.28 -8.62 -3.82
C ASN A 356 -37.03 -9.09 -4.58
N PHE A 357 -37.12 -10.31 -5.13
CA PHE A 357 -36.05 -10.99 -5.86
C PHE A 357 -36.50 -11.42 -7.27
N PRO A 358 -36.74 -10.46 -8.19
CA PRO A 358 -37.37 -10.74 -9.49
C PRO A 358 -36.56 -11.68 -10.39
N THR A 359 -35.25 -11.82 -10.15
CA THR A 359 -34.36 -12.65 -10.97
C THR A 359 -34.02 -14.00 -10.35
N ILE A 360 -34.45 -14.30 -9.11
CA ILE A 360 -34.15 -15.59 -8.47
C ILE A 360 -35.25 -16.59 -8.79
N ASP A 361 -34.88 -17.69 -9.45
CA ASP A 361 -35.75 -18.86 -9.64
C ASP A 361 -35.65 -19.78 -8.40
N PRO A 362 -36.73 -19.98 -7.62
CA PRO A 362 -36.67 -20.83 -6.42
C PRO A 362 -36.22 -22.28 -6.69
N LYS A 363 -36.37 -22.79 -7.91
CA LYS A 363 -35.93 -24.14 -8.29
C LYS A 363 -34.44 -24.22 -8.60
N ASP A 364 -33.85 -23.11 -9.04
CA ASP A 364 -32.44 -23.00 -9.35
C ASP A 364 -31.91 -21.61 -8.95
N PRO A 365 -31.78 -21.37 -7.63
CA PRO A 365 -31.62 -20.01 -7.11
C PRO A 365 -30.26 -19.37 -7.42
N TYR A 366 -29.29 -20.15 -7.91
CA TYR A 366 -27.95 -19.67 -8.25
C TYR A 366 -27.75 -19.45 -9.75
N ARG A 367 -28.74 -19.78 -10.59
CA ARG A 367 -28.65 -19.54 -12.03
C ARG A 367 -28.80 -18.05 -12.34
N LEU A 368 -27.88 -17.54 -13.15
CA LEU A 368 -28.00 -16.21 -13.73
C LEU A 368 -29.09 -16.23 -14.82
N THR A 369 -29.91 -15.19 -14.89
CA THR A 369 -30.78 -14.97 -16.06
C THR A 369 -29.92 -14.62 -17.28
N GLU A 370 -30.51 -14.67 -18.48
CA GLU A 370 -29.79 -14.29 -19.71
C GLU A 370 -29.27 -12.85 -19.62
N ASP A 371 -30.10 -11.92 -19.15
CA ASP A 371 -29.71 -10.51 -18.94
C ASP A 371 -28.62 -10.33 -17.88
N GLU A 372 -28.67 -11.10 -16.78
CA GLU A 372 -27.61 -11.09 -15.76
C GLU A 372 -26.29 -11.62 -16.32
N GLN A 373 -26.33 -12.68 -17.15
CA GLN A 373 -25.13 -13.23 -17.78
C GLN A 373 -24.52 -12.23 -18.78
N GLU A 374 -25.34 -11.61 -19.63
CA GLU A 374 -24.87 -10.58 -20.57
C GLU A 374 -24.21 -9.41 -19.80
N LEU A 375 -24.84 -8.96 -18.72
CA LEU A 375 -24.29 -7.92 -17.85
C LEU A 375 -22.94 -8.32 -17.25
N VAL A 376 -22.82 -9.55 -16.73
CA VAL A 376 -21.56 -10.07 -16.18
C VAL A 376 -20.48 -10.11 -17.25
N ASP A 377 -20.79 -10.57 -18.46
CA ASP A 377 -19.85 -10.67 -19.57
C ASP A 377 -19.35 -9.28 -20.00
N ILE A 378 -20.24 -8.29 -20.11
CA ILE A 378 -19.89 -6.89 -20.43
C ILE A 378 -19.00 -6.29 -19.34
N MET A 379 -19.39 -6.45 -18.07
CA MET A 379 -18.59 -5.94 -16.95
C MET A 379 -17.22 -6.61 -16.90
N MET A 380 -17.16 -7.93 -17.10
CA MET A 380 -15.90 -8.66 -17.13
C MET A 380 -14.99 -8.20 -18.26
N HIS A 381 -15.56 -7.91 -19.44
CA HIS A 381 -14.82 -7.31 -20.53
C HIS A 381 -14.19 -5.97 -20.13
N ASN A 382 -14.97 -5.07 -19.52
CA ASN A 382 -14.49 -3.76 -19.06
C ASN A 382 -13.33 -3.87 -18.05
N PHE A 383 -13.44 -4.75 -17.05
CA PHE A 383 -12.40 -4.96 -16.05
C PHE A 383 -11.11 -5.55 -16.65
N THR A 384 -11.24 -6.57 -17.49
CA THR A 384 -10.08 -7.28 -18.07
C THR A 384 -9.39 -6.51 -19.19
N HIS A 385 -10.06 -5.53 -19.81
CA HIS A 385 -9.51 -4.73 -20.92
C HIS A 385 -9.16 -3.29 -20.55
N SER A 386 -9.45 -2.83 -19.33
CA SER A 386 -9.00 -1.52 -18.85
C SER A 386 -7.46 -1.42 -18.83
N GLU A 387 -6.90 -0.59 -19.70
CA GLU A 387 -5.44 -0.40 -19.82
C GLU A 387 -4.83 0.09 -18.50
N LYS A 388 -5.47 1.10 -17.89
CA LYS A 388 -5.00 1.69 -16.63
C LYS A 388 -5.11 0.70 -15.47
N LEU A 389 -6.20 -0.05 -15.36
CA LEU A 389 -6.33 -1.09 -14.34
C LEU A 389 -5.25 -2.16 -14.51
N ARG A 390 -4.98 -2.61 -15.73
CA ARG A 390 -3.92 -3.58 -16.01
C ARG A 390 -2.53 -3.05 -15.67
N LYS A 391 -2.22 -1.79 -16.00
CA LYS A 391 -0.97 -1.12 -15.61
C LYS A 391 -0.81 -1.17 -14.08
N HIS A 392 -1.83 -0.75 -13.34
CA HIS A 392 -1.81 -0.71 -11.88
C HIS A 392 -1.70 -2.11 -11.27
N MET A 393 -2.45 -3.09 -11.76
CA MET A 393 -2.40 -4.46 -11.25
C MET A 393 -1.03 -5.10 -11.49
N ARG A 394 -0.43 -4.91 -12.66
CA ARG A 394 0.95 -5.36 -12.91
C ARG A 394 1.95 -4.73 -11.94
N CYS A 395 1.76 -3.46 -11.60
CA CYS A 395 2.57 -2.78 -10.60
C CYS A 395 2.41 -3.40 -9.20
N ILE A 396 1.17 -3.71 -8.79
CA ILE A 396 0.86 -4.41 -7.52
C ILE A 396 1.50 -5.80 -7.49
N TYR A 397 1.42 -6.57 -8.58
CA TYR A 397 2.07 -7.88 -8.65
C TYR A 397 3.60 -7.76 -8.61
N ALA A 398 4.18 -6.75 -9.26
CA ALA A 398 5.63 -6.59 -9.33
C ALA A 398 6.25 -6.17 -7.99
N ASN A 399 5.56 -5.32 -7.23
CA ASN A 399 6.05 -4.74 -5.97
C ASN A 399 5.35 -5.30 -4.73
N GLY A 400 4.43 -6.23 -4.90
CA GLY A 400 3.60 -6.74 -3.82
C GLY A 400 3.74 -8.24 -3.59
N SER A 401 3.40 -8.64 -2.37
CA SER A 401 3.39 -10.03 -1.89
C SER A 401 2.46 -10.15 -0.69
N LEU A 402 2.13 -11.37 -0.25
CA LEU A 402 1.33 -11.54 0.97
C LEU A 402 2.10 -11.18 2.26
N TYR A 403 3.42 -11.34 2.23
CA TYR A 403 4.32 -10.96 3.32
C TYR A 403 5.68 -10.56 2.78
N LEU A 404 6.42 -9.75 3.54
CA LEU A 404 7.80 -9.42 3.25
C LEU A 404 8.64 -9.49 4.53
N VAL A 405 9.85 -10.05 4.42
CA VAL A 405 10.88 -9.91 5.46
C VAL A 405 11.86 -8.83 5.00
N ARG A 406 12.00 -7.77 5.79
CA ARG A 406 12.88 -6.65 5.48
C ARG A 406 13.51 -6.02 6.71
N ASN A 407 14.83 -5.94 6.72
CA ASN A 407 15.67 -5.36 7.78
C ASN A 407 15.32 -5.90 9.17
N SER A 408 15.29 -7.24 9.26
CA SER A 408 14.88 -8.00 10.46
C SER A 408 13.42 -7.81 10.89
N ASN A 409 12.54 -7.24 10.07
CA ASN A 409 11.11 -7.13 10.37
C ASN A 409 10.27 -8.01 9.44
N LEU A 410 9.16 -8.53 9.97
CA LEU A 410 8.15 -9.25 9.20
C LEU A 410 6.95 -8.35 8.95
N LEU A 411 6.61 -8.14 7.68
CA LEU A 411 5.49 -7.32 7.25
C LEU A 411 4.40 -8.24 6.71
N TYR A 412 3.16 -8.10 7.21
CA TYR A 412 1.96 -8.70 6.61
C TYR A 412 0.71 -7.92 7.02
N HIS A 413 -0.31 -7.90 6.17
CA HIS A 413 -1.49 -7.07 6.42
C HIS A 413 -2.44 -7.63 7.50
N GLY A 414 -2.97 -8.84 7.32
CA GLY A 414 -4.01 -9.40 8.18
C GLY A 414 -3.46 -10.19 9.38
N SER A 415 -3.39 -11.50 9.24
CA SER A 415 -3.01 -12.42 10.32
C SER A 415 -2.16 -13.56 9.81
N VAL A 416 -1.54 -14.32 10.73
CA VAL A 416 -1.08 -15.68 10.46
C VAL A 416 -2.09 -16.63 11.11
N PRO A 417 -2.75 -17.54 10.36
CA PRO A 417 -3.76 -18.44 10.94
C PRO A 417 -3.19 -19.33 12.05
N LEU A 418 -3.80 -19.27 13.24
CA LEU A 418 -3.41 -20.04 14.43
C LEU A 418 -4.57 -20.90 14.96
N ASN A 419 -4.21 -21.99 15.63
CA ASN A 419 -5.10 -22.76 16.49
C ASN A 419 -5.20 -22.12 17.88
N ALA A 420 -6.15 -22.58 18.70
CA ALA A 420 -6.35 -22.07 20.05
C ALA A 420 -5.13 -22.26 20.98
N ASP A 421 -4.33 -23.30 20.73
CA ASP A 421 -3.09 -23.60 21.47
C ASP A 421 -1.88 -22.76 21.01
N GLY A 422 -2.06 -21.94 19.97
CA GLY A 422 -1.01 -21.13 19.37
C GLY A 422 -0.17 -21.81 18.29
N SER A 423 -0.42 -23.09 17.99
CA SER A 423 0.21 -23.75 16.84
C SER A 423 -0.32 -23.18 15.51
N PHE A 424 0.47 -23.28 14.44
CA PHE A 424 0.03 -22.82 13.11
C PHE A 424 -1.13 -23.66 12.61
N LYS A 425 -2.23 -22.98 12.24
CA LYS A 425 -3.39 -23.66 11.66
C LYS A 425 -3.03 -24.19 10.28
N LYS A 426 -3.40 -25.44 10.03
CA LYS A 426 -3.24 -26.05 8.71
C LYS A 426 -4.41 -25.70 7.82
N MET A 427 -4.12 -25.37 6.58
CA MET A 427 -5.09 -25.13 5.53
C MET A 427 -4.85 -26.12 4.41
N LYS A 428 -5.91 -26.77 3.96
CA LYS A 428 -5.89 -27.67 2.81
C LYS A 428 -6.07 -26.85 1.54
N ILE A 429 -5.11 -26.95 0.63
CA ILE A 429 -5.17 -26.35 -0.71
C ILE A 429 -4.99 -27.50 -1.70
N ARG A 430 -6.08 -27.89 -2.36
CA ARG A 430 -6.21 -29.18 -3.06
C ARG A 430 -5.92 -30.31 -2.08
N ASP A 431 -5.06 -31.26 -2.43
CA ASP A 431 -4.76 -32.41 -1.58
C ASP A 431 -3.55 -32.22 -0.66
N ILE A 432 -3.04 -30.99 -0.52
CA ILE A 432 -1.84 -30.70 0.27
C ILE A 432 -2.18 -29.74 1.41
N GLU A 433 -1.76 -30.09 2.62
CA GLU A 433 -1.83 -29.22 3.78
C GLU A 433 -0.65 -28.25 3.83
N TYR A 434 -0.94 -26.98 4.05
CA TYR A 434 0.05 -25.93 4.26
C TYR A 434 -0.21 -25.21 5.58
N SER A 435 0.85 -24.72 6.22
CA SER A 435 0.78 -23.87 7.42
C SER A 435 1.99 -22.95 7.48
N GLY A 436 1.94 -21.94 8.36
CA GLY A 436 3.06 -21.01 8.58
C GLY A 436 3.54 -20.35 7.29
N LYS A 437 4.86 -20.25 7.12
CA LYS A 437 5.48 -19.60 5.95
C LYS A 437 5.12 -20.31 4.64
N LYS A 438 5.05 -21.64 4.65
CA LYS A 438 4.73 -22.44 3.45
C LYS A 438 3.33 -22.16 2.91
N LEU A 439 2.37 -21.85 3.79
CA LEU A 439 1.04 -21.42 3.38
C LEU A 439 1.10 -20.08 2.63
N PHE A 440 1.81 -19.10 3.18
CA PHE A 440 1.95 -17.79 2.55
C PHE A 440 2.64 -17.89 1.18
N ASP A 441 3.75 -18.65 1.09
CA ASP A 441 4.45 -18.90 -0.18
C ASP A 441 3.52 -19.54 -1.22
N LYS A 442 2.65 -20.47 -0.79
CA LYS A 442 1.70 -21.14 -1.68
C LYS A 442 0.58 -20.19 -2.14
N ILE A 443 0.07 -19.35 -1.25
CA ILE A 443 -0.95 -18.36 -1.58
C ILE A 443 -0.40 -17.35 -2.58
N ASP A 444 0.81 -16.83 -2.36
CA ASP A 444 1.46 -15.88 -3.28
C ASP A 444 1.60 -16.48 -4.69
N GLN A 445 2.01 -17.74 -4.78
CA GLN A 445 2.04 -18.49 -6.04
C GLN A 445 0.66 -18.56 -6.72
N LEU A 446 -0.40 -18.91 -5.98
CA LEU A 446 -1.75 -19.04 -6.52
C LEU A 446 -2.31 -17.70 -6.99
N VAL A 447 -2.12 -16.63 -6.22
CA VAL A 447 -2.58 -15.28 -6.58
C VAL A 447 -1.92 -14.82 -7.88
N ARG A 448 -0.62 -15.08 -8.07
CA ARG A 448 0.07 -14.82 -9.35
C ARG A 448 -0.44 -15.73 -10.47
N GLN A 449 -0.69 -16.99 -10.18
CA GLN A 449 -1.23 -17.95 -11.16
C GLN A 449 -2.61 -17.51 -11.67
N ALA A 450 -3.45 -16.93 -10.82
CA ALA A 450 -4.77 -16.42 -11.22
C ALA A 450 -4.67 -15.38 -12.34
N TYR A 451 -3.64 -14.53 -12.33
CA TYR A 451 -3.48 -13.45 -13.31
C TYR A 451 -2.64 -13.86 -14.53
N PHE A 452 -1.48 -14.50 -14.31
CA PHE A 452 -0.48 -14.74 -15.36
C PHE A 452 -0.60 -16.08 -16.08
N GLU A 453 -1.38 -17.04 -15.57
CA GLU A 453 -1.59 -18.31 -16.28
C GLU A 453 -2.48 -18.09 -17.51
N GLU A 454 -2.04 -18.59 -18.67
CA GLU A 454 -2.76 -18.46 -19.95
C GLU A 454 -3.09 -19.82 -20.58
N LYS A 455 -2.26 -20.84 -20.32
CA LYS A 455 -2.37 -22.14 -21.00
C LYS A 455 -3.28 -23.10 -20.26
N LYS A 456 -3.20 -23.10 -18.93
CA LYS A 456 -3.88 -24.07 -18.07
C LYS A 456 -5.16 -23.50 -17.49
N LYS A 457 -6.22 -23.44 -18.32
CA LYS A 457 -7.51 -22.85 -17.95
C LYS A 457 -8.10 -23.36 -16.62
N LYS A 458 -8.05 -24.68 -16.37
CA LYS A 458 -8.54 -25.26 -15.11
C LYS A 458 -7.74 -24.80 -13.88
N GLU A 459 -6.41 -24.70 -14.01
CA GLU A 459 -5.58 -24.21 -12.92
C GLU A 459 -5.80 -22.72 -12.67
N LYS A 460 -5.96 -21.93 -13.74
CA LYS A 460 -6.32 -20.51 -13.66
C LYS A 460 -7.66 -20.32 -12.96
N GLN A 461 -8.70 -21.07 -13.34
CA GLN A 461 -10.03 -20.97 -12.73
C GLN A 461 -9.98 -21.24 -11.23
N TYR A 462 -9.32 -22.32 -10.81
CA TYR A 462 -9.13 -22.61 -9.39
C TYR A 462 -8.40 -21.47 -8.67
N ALA A 463 -7.33 -20.94 -9.27
CA ALA A 463 -6.57 -19.85 -8.68
C ALA A 463 -7.42 -18.56 -8.54
N MET A 464 -8.26 -18.24 -9.54
CA MET A 464 -9.20 -17.11 -9.47
C MET A 464 -10.24 -17.30 -8.37
N ASP A 465 -10.80 -18.50 -8.25
CA ASP A 465 -11.77 -18.83 -7.19
C ASP A 465 -11.11 -18.78 -5.81
N PHE A 466 -9.84 -19.18 -5.72
CA PHE A 466 -9.06 -19.09 -4.49
C PHE A 466 -8.72 -17.64 -4.11
N VAL A 467 -8.52 -16.74 -5.08
CA VAL A 467 -8.38 -15.30 -4.79
C VAL A 467 -9.66 -14.75 -4.14
N TRP A 468 -10.85 -15.16 -4.62
CA TRP A 468 -12.10 -14.84 -3.94
C TRP A 468 -12.18 -15.48 -2.55
N TYR A 469 -11.70 -16.72 -2.37
CA TYR A 469 -11.62 -17.32 -1.04
C TYR A 469 -10.79 -16.48 -0.08
N LEU A 470 -9.70 -15.85 -0.53
CA LEU A 470 -8.89 -15.01 0.35
C LEU A 470 -9.65 -13.80 0.90
N TRP A 471 -10.72 -13.37 0.22
CA TRP A 471 -11.57 -12.27 0.69
C TRP A 471 -12.46 -12.64 1.89
N CYS A 472 -13.00 -13.86 1.95
CA CYS A 472 -14.07 -14.20 2.91
C CYS A 472 -13.98 -15.62 3.50
N GLY A 473 -12.99 -16.41 3.09
CA GLY A 473 -12.87 -17.82 3.46
C GLY A 473 -12.37 -18.03 4.89
N PRO A 474 -12.87 -19.06 5.59
CA PRO A 474 -12.42 -19.38 6.94
C PRO A 474 -10.94 -19.72 6.94
N SER A 475 -10.13 -19.09 7.79
CA SER A 475 -8.65 -19.27 7.81
C SER A 475 -7.88 -18.60 6.67
N SER A 476 -8.52 -17.78 5.83
CA SER A 476 -7.79 -16.89 4.94
C SER A 476 -6.94 -15.91 5.76
N PRO A 477 -5.61 -15.83 5.58
CA PRO A 477 -4.74 -14.92 6.33
C PRO A 477 -5.19 -13.44 6.33
N PRO A 478 -5.59 -12.83 5.19
CA PRO A 478 -6.05 -11.44 5.16
C PRO A 478 -7.49 -11.23 5.66
N PHE A 479 -8.26 -12.28 5.99
CA PHE A 479 -9.64 -12.16 6.51
C PHE A 479 -9.77 -12.63 7.97
N ASP A 480 -9.28 -13.83 8.28
CA ASP A 480 -9.19 -14.49 9.59
C ASP A 480 -10.43 -14.35 10.49
N LYS A 481 -11.59 -14.65 9.91
CA LYS A 481 -12.83 -14.89 10.63
C LYS A 481 -13.43 -16.22 10.20
N ASP A 482 -14.37 -16.74 10.98
CA ASP A 482 -15.09 -17.97 10.67
C ASP A 482 -15.96 -17.85 9.42
N ARG A 483 -16.58 -16.69 9.19
CA ARG A 483 -17.42 -16.42 8.02
C ARG A 483 -17.62 -14.93 7.80
N MET A 484 -18.07 -14.59 6.60
CA MET A 484 -18.55 -13.25 6.25
C MET A 484 -20.08 -13.22 6.21
N THR A 485 -20.70 -12.40 7.06
CA THR A 485 -22.18 -12.37 7.20
C THR A 485 -22.81 -11.29 6.32
N THR A 486 -22.38 -11.22 5.04
CA THR A 486 -22.82 -10.19 4.11
C THR A 486 -24.33 -10.24 3.89
N PHE A 487 -24.87 -11.42 3.56
CA PHE A 487 -26.30 -11.60 3.31
C PHE A 487 -27.13 -11.20 4.53
N GLU A 488 -26.77 -11.71 5.70
CA GLU A 488 -27.47 -11.48 6.95
C GLU A 488 -27.51 -9.99 7.30
N ARG A 489 -26.41 -9.25 7.06
CA ARG A 489 -26.35 -7.80 7.32
C ARG A 489 -27.28 -6.98 6.42
N TYR A 490 -27.56 -7.44 5.19
CA TYR A 490 -28.54 -6.78 4.32
C TYR A 490 -29.96 -7.17 4.73
N PHE A 491 -30.23 -8.47 4.81
CA PHE A 491 -31.59 -9.00 4.76
C PHE A 491 -32.18 -9.39 6.12
N ILE A 492 -31.38 -9.48 7.19
CA ILE A 492 -31.86 -9.96 8.50
C ILE A 492 -31.62 -8.86 9.55
N SER A 493 -32.62 -8.59 10.40
CA SER A 493 -32.54 -7.51 11.39
C SER A 493 -31.81 -7.95 12.66
N GLU A 494 -31.88 -9.23 12.97
CA GLU A 494 -31.40 -9.87 14.19
C GLU A 494 -29.87 -9.90 14.23
N LYS A 495 -29.27 -9.04 15.06
CA LYS A 495 -27.82 -8.84 15.16
C LYS A 495 -27.02 -10.09 15.53
N GLU A 496 -27.66 -11.11 16.13
CA GLU A 496 -27.05 -12.41 16.39
C GLU A 496 -26.52 -13.10 15.12
N THR A 497 -27.21 -12.90 13.99
CA THR A 497 -26.85 -13.45 12.68
C THR A 497 -25.70 -12.69 12.01
N HIS A 498 -25.34 -11.51 12.53
CA HIS A 498 -24.27 -10.67 11.99
C HIS A 498 -22.91 -10.92 12.66
N LYS A 499 -22.84 -11.88 13.58
CA LYS A 499 -21.64 -12.21 14.34
C LYS A 499 -20.66 -12.99 13.48
N GLU A 500 -19.48 -12.40 13.30
CA GLU A 500 -18.31 -13.00 12.67
C GLU A 500 -17.27 -13.24 13.77
N ASN A 501 -16.98 -14.49 14.08
CA ASN A 501 -16.00 -14.86 15.10
C ASN A 501 -14.60 -14.72 14.53
N LYS A 502 -13.76 -13.94 15.21
CA LYS A 502 -12.36 -13.74 14.81
C LYS A 502 -11.55 -15.01 15.05
N GLY A 503 -10.55 -15.25 14.20
CA GLY A 503 -9.58 -16.31 14.38
C GLY A 503 -8.74 -16.13 15.65
N HIS A 504 -8.05 -17.22 16.05
CA HIS A 504 -7.29 -17.25 17.31
C HIS A 504 -6.09 -16.29 17.31
N TYR A 505 -5.58 -15.88 16.15
CA TYR A 505 -4.54 -14.88 16.06
C TYR A 505 -4.93 -13.59 16.80
N TYR A 506 -6.18 -13.12 16.66
CA TYR A 506 -6.62 -11.88 17.32
C TYR A 506 -6.55 -11.92 18.84
N SER A 507 -6.78 -13.09 19.45
CA SER A 507 -6.64 -13.29 20.89
C SER A 507 -5.19 -13.51 21.33
N LEU A 508 -4.38 -14.15 20.48
CA LEU A 508 -3.03 -14.61 20.82
C LEU A 508 -1.93 -13.59 20.47
N LYS A 509 -2.19 -12.64 19.59
CA LYS A 509 -1.22 -11.64 19.10
C LYS A 509 -0.60 -10.74 20.18
N ASN A 510 -1.18 -10.69 21.38
CA ASN A 510 -0.62 -9.96 22.52
C ASN A 510 0.44 -10.77 23.28
N ASN A 511 0.60 -12.06 22.96
CA ASN A 511 1.52 -12.96 23.61
C ASN A 511 2.90 -12.96 22.91
N ARG A 512 3.93 -12.53 23.62
CA ARG A 512 5.30 -12.42 23.11
C ARG A 512 5.86 -13.75 22.53
N PRO A 513 5.84 -14.88 23.27
CA PRO A 513 6.19 -16.19 22.72
C PRO A 513 5.54 -16.55 21.38
N ILE A 514 4.27 -16.17 21.18
CA ILE A 514 3.57 -16.43 19.91
C ILE A 514 4.15 -15.57 18.78
N CYS A 515 4.37 -14.28 19.03
CA CYS A 515 5.02 -13.40 18.04
C CYS A 515 6.44 -13.85 17.70
N GLU A 516 7.23 -14.28 18.68
CA GLU A 516 8.58 -14.81 18.47
C GLU A 516 8.56 -16.13 17.68
N MET A 517 7.58 -17.00 17.93
CA MET A 517 7.35 -18.21 17.13
C MET A 517 7.03 -17.87 15.66
N ILE A 518 6.16 -16.89 15.42
CA ILE A 518 5.84 -16.41 14.07
C ILE A 518 7.11 -15.87 13.40
N LEU A 519 7.85 -14.96 14.03
CA LEU A 519 9.10 -14.41 13.49
C LEU A 519 10.08 -15.52 13.08
N LYS A 520 10.24 -16.54 13.93
CA LYS A 520 11.11 -17.69 13.65
C LYS A 520 10.64 -18.53 12.47
N GLU A 521 9.33 -18.77 12.32
CA GLU A 521 8.76 -19.48 11.16
C GLU A 521 9.07 -18.78 9.84
N PHE A 522 9.17 -17.45 9.86
CA PHE A 522 9.56 -16.64 8.71
C PHE A 522 11.08 -16.42 8.57
N GLY A 523 11.89 -17.12 9.39
CA GLY A 523 13.35 -17.11 9.30
C GLY A 523 14.03 -15.95 10.01
N ILE A 524 13.34 -15.27 10.92
CA ILE A 524 13.88 -14.12 11.66
C ILE A 524 14.25 -14.55 13.08
N GLU A 525 15.54 -14.46 13.40
CA GLU A 525 16.09 -14.81 14.73
C GLU A 525 16.61 -13.60 15.52
N ASP A 526 16.59 -12.41 14.91
CA ASP A 526 17.07 -11.18 15.54
C ASP A 526 16.23 -10.84 16.77
N LYS A 527 16.88 -10.49 17.88
CA LYS A 527 16.22 -10.10 19.13
C LYS A 527 15.48 -8.78 19.00
N VAL A 528 15.90 -7.89 18.11
CA VAL A 528 15.27 -6.58 17.86
C VAL A 528 14.37 -6.60 16.63
N SER A 529 13.87 -7.77 16.26
CA SER A 529 12.87 -7.92 15.20
C SER A 529 11.46 -7.61 15.69
N HIS A 530 10.65 -7.09 14.77
CA HIS A 530 9.24 -6.80 14.98
C HIS A 530 8.38 -7.38 13.85
N ILE A 531 7.15 -7.73 14.20
CA ILE A 531 6.07 -7.91 13.25
C ILE A 531 5.42 -6.54 13.04
N ILE A 532 5.28 -6.12 11.78
CA ILE A 532 4.60 -4.89 11.38
C ILE A 532 3.33 -5.32 10.66
N ASN A 533 2.19 -4.90 11.20
CA ASN A 533 0.88 -5.40 10.81
C ASN A 533 -0.14 -4.27 10.60
N GLY A 534 -1.06 -4.46 9.65
CA GLY A 534 -2.18 -3.58 9.35
C GLY A 534 -3.53 -4.16 9.82
N HIS A 535 -4.63 -3.78 9.15
CA HIS A 535 -5.96 -4.42 9.19
C HIS A 535 -6.77 -4.27 10.49
N ILE A 536 -6.09 -4.14 11.62
CA ILE A 536 -6.70 -4.15 12.94
C ILE A 536 -6.80 -2.71 13.44
N PRO A 537 -8.02 -2.13 13.53
CA PRO A 537 -8.17 -0.77 14.00
C PRO A 537 -7.73 -0.68 15.46
N VAL A 538 -6.88 0.30 15.77
CA VAL A 538 -6.41 0.59 17.12
C VAL A 538 -7.36 1.58 17.76
N LYS A 539 -8.08 1.17 18.79
CA LYS A 539 -9.09 2.03 19.45
C LYS A 539 -8.41 2.94 20.47
N THR A 540 -7.68 3.94 19.99
CA THR A 540 -6.92 4.89 20.82
C THR A 540 -7.82 5.63 21.82
N VAL A 541 -9.06 5.96 21.43
CA VAL A 541 -10.08 6.54 22.34
C VAL A 541 -10.36 5.65 23.57
N LYS A 542 -10.17 4.33 23.43
CA LYS A 542 -10.34 3.35 24.51
C LYS A 542 -9.01 3.00 25.21
N GLY A 543 -7.94 3.72 24.94
CA GLY A 543 -6.61 3.49 25.52
C GLY A 543 -5.85 2.31 24.92
N GLU A 544 -6.27 1.80 23.75
CA GLU A 544 -5.53 0.71 23.08
C GLU A 544 -4.20 1.20 22.51
N SER A 545 -3.12 0.47 22.77
CA SER A 545 -1.79 0.76 22.22
C SER A 545 -1.56 0.06 20.87
N PRO A 546 -0.90 0.74 19.90
CA PRO A 546 -0.41 0.11 18.67
C PRO A 546 0.76 -0.84 18.93
N ILE A 547 1.39 -0.74 20.10
CA ILE A 547 2.49 -1.60 20.54
C ILE A 547 1.91 -2.78 21.31
N LYS A 548 2.13 -4.00 20.82
CA LYS A 548 1.60 -5.25 21.40
C LYS A 548 2.75 -6.23 21.66
N ALA A 549 2.47 -7.25 22.47
CA ALA A 549 3.41 -8.33 22.78
C ALA A 549 4.80 -7.83 23.22
N GLU A 550 4.83 -6.88 24.16
CA GLU A 550 6.06 -6.26 24.67
C GLU A 550 6.95 -5.65 23.58
N GLY A 551 6.34 -5.12 22.52
CA GLY A 551 7.04 -4.50 21.39
C GLY A 551 7.32 -5.44 20.22
N LYS A 552 6.98 -6.73 20.31
CA LYS A 552 7.17 -7.67 19.18
C LYS A 552 6.16 -7.52 18.04
N LEU A 553 5.03 -6.90 18.29
CA LEU A 553 4.02 -6.61 17.27
C LEU A 553 3.70 -5.12 17.27
N LEU A 554 3.91 -4.48 16.13
CA LEU A 554 3.59 -3.09 15.85
C LEU A 554 2.39 -3.06 14.89
N VAL A 555 1.21 -2.75 15.44
CA VAL A 555 0.00 -2.60 14.65
C VAL A 555 -0.08 -1.14 14.20
N ILE A 556 0.16 -0.92 12.91
CA ILE A 556 0.00 0.37 12.28
C ILE A 556 -1.42 0.38 11.74
N ASP A 557 -2.19 1.41 12.07
CA ASP A 557 -3.58 1.55 11.64
C ASP A 557 -3.69 2.73 10.66
N GLY A 558 -4.25 2.48 9.49
CA GLY A 558 -4.53 3.49 8.48
C GLY A 558 -5.84 4.16 8.81
N GLY A 559 -5.84 5.02 9.82
CA GLY A 559 -6.98 5.91 10.12
C GLY A 559 -7.27 6.95 9.01
N TYR A 560 -6.68 6.78 7.82
CA TYR A 560 -6.97 7.59 6.64
C TYR A 560 -8.45 7.51 6.27
N SER A 561 -9.04 6.31 6.35
CA SER A 561 -10.46 6.14 6.07
C SER A 561 -11.32 6.84 7.11
N LYS A 562 -12.03 7.89 6.67
CA LYS A 562 -12.99 8.65 7.50
C LYS A 562 -14.02 7.77 8.21
N ALA A 563 -14.39 6.63 7.60
CA ALA A 563 -15.31 5.66 8.17
C ALA A 563 -14.83 5.07 9.51
N TYR A 564 -13.51 5.01 9.75
CA TYR A 564 -12.92 4.48 10.98
C TYR A 564 -12.51 5.56 11.98
N GLN A 565 -12.41 6.83 11.56
CA GLN A 565 -12.00 7.94 12.44
C GLN A 565 -12.93 8.10 13.66
N GLN A 566 -14.23 7.79 13.51
CA GLN A 566 -15.16 7.78 14.65
C GLN A 566 -14.83 6.70 15.70
N GLU A 567 -14.27 5.57 15.27
CA GLU A 567 -13.91 4.47 16.17
C GLU A 567 -12.49 4.59 16.75
N THR A 568 -11.54 5.11 15.96
CA THR A 568 -10.12 5.22 16.31
C THR A 568 -9.78 6.53 17.02
N GLY A 569 -10.47 7.63 16.66
CA GLY A 569 -10.26 8.98 17.20
C GLY A 569 -9.04 9.72 16.63
N ILE A 570 -8.35 9.14 15.65
CA ILE A 570 -7.12 9.67 15.03
C ILE A 570 -7.12 9.39 13.51
N ALA A 571 -6.23 10.04 12.76
CA ALA A 571 -6.04 9.81 11.32
C ALA A 571 -5.06 8.67 11.00
N GLY A 572 -4.74 7.84 12.00
CA GLY A 572 -3.87 6.69 11.86
C GLY A 572 -2.44 6.92 12.36
N TYR A 573 -1.60 5.91 12.11
CA TYR A 573 -0.20 5.88 12.51
C TYR A 573 0.71 5.73 11.27
N THR A 574 1.88 6.36 11.30
CA THR A 574 3.02 5.98 10.46
C THR A 574 4.12 5.40 11.34
N LEU A 575 4.70 4.27 10.94
CA LEU A 575 5.97 3.82 11.50
C LEU A 575 7.12 4.36 10.64
N ILE A 576 8.16 4.89 11.28
CA ILE A 576 9.39 5.29 10.62
C ILE A 576 10.54 4.46 11.18
N TYR A 577 11.30 3.81 10.29
CA TYR A 577 12.53 3.13 10.66
C TYR A 577 13.73 3.78 9.98
N ASN A 578 14.50 4.56 10.74
CA ASN A 578 15.68 5.27 10.24
C ASN A 578 16.97 4.76 10.88
N SER A 579 18.10 5.40 10.57
CA SER A 579 19.41 5.01 11.10
C SER A 579 19.55 5.15 12.63
N HIS A 580 18.65 5.85 13.31
CA HIS A 580 18.66 6.00 14.77
C HIS A 580 17.73 5.00 15.48
N GLY A 581 16.68 4.52 14.81
CA GLY A 581 15.73 3.56 15.37
C GLY A 581 14.31 3.69 14.81
N LEU A 582 13.36 3.17 15.57
CA LEU A 582 11.95 3.05 15.22
C LEU A 582 11.11 4.11 15.96
N LEU A 583 10.27 4.81 15.20
CA LEU A 583 9.39 5.86 15.68
C LEU A 583 7.97 5.58 15.21
N ILE A 584 6.99 5.67 16.10
CA ILE A 584 5.57 5.73 15.72
C ILE A 584 5.14 7.18 15.74
N ILE A 585 4.51 7.61 14.65
CA ILE A 585 3.93 8.93 14.50
C ILE A 585 2.42 8.78 14.44
N GLN A 586 1.72 9.36 15.40
CA GLN A 586 0.27 9.45 15.42
C GLN A 586 -0.18 10.70 14.65
N HIS A 587 -1.12 10.56 13.72
CA HIS A 587 -1.62 11.65 12.91
C HIS A 587 -2.98 12.13 13.40
N GLN A 588 -3.19 13.44 13.47
CA GLN A 588 -4.52 14.05 13.60
C GLN A 588 -5.25 14.10 12.25
N PRO A 589 -6.60 14.17 12.22
CA PRO A 589 -7.40 14.31 11.00
C PRO A 589 -6.85 15.36 10.03
N PHE A 590 -6.58 14.95 8.81
CA PHE A 590 -6.22 15.86 7.72
C PHE A 590 -7.48 16.50 7.15
N GLU A 591 -7.56 17.83 7.16
CA GLU A 591 -8.75 18.53 6.70
C GLU A 591 -8.85 18.60 5.17
N SER A 592 -7.85 19.17 4.50
CA SER A 592 -7.80 19.24 3.02
C SER A 592 -6.44 19.75 2.52
N THR A 593 -6.13 19.41 1.27
CA THR A 593 -4.95 19.93 0.55
C THR A 593 -4.95 21.46 0.50
N GLN A 594 -6.12 22.06 0.25
CA GLN A 594 -6.26 23.51 0.12
C GLN A 594 -5.86 24.25 1.40
N LYS A 595 -6.36 23.81 2.57
CA LYS A 595 -6.00 24.40 3.87
C LYS A 595 -4.53 24.23 4.21
N ALA A 596 -3.96 23.06 3.91
CA ALA A 596 -2.53 22.81 4.11
C ALA A 596 -1.66 23.80 3.29
N ILE A 597 -2.08 24.16 2.08
CA ILE A 597 -1.36 25.11 1.22
C ILE A 597 -1.55 26.56 1.70
N SER A 598 -2.79 26.97 1.99
CA SER A 598 -3.12 28.37 2.30
C SER A 598 -2.71 28.80 3.70
N GLU A 599 -2.96 27.95 4.70
CA GLU A 599 -2.72 28.24 6.12
C GLU A 599 -1.40 27.63 6.62
N GLY A 600 -0.73 26.84 5.77
CA GLY A 600 0.48 26.08 6.08
C GLY A 600 0.27 24.97 7.11
N ILE A 601 -0.98 24.66 7.45
CA ILE A 601 -1.30 23.73 8.54
C ILE A 601 -0.81 22.33 8.15
N ASP A 602 0.17 21.84 8.90
CA ASP A 602 0.67 20.48 8.81
C ASP A 602 -0.16 19.58 9.72
N ILE A 603 -0.18 18.28 9.44
CA ILE A 603 -0.82 17.30 10.34
C ILE A 603 -0.12 17.37 11.70
N LEU A 604 -0.87 17.81 12.72
CA LEU A 604 -0.40 17.72 14.10
C LEU A 604 -0.11 16.26 14.40
N SER A 605 1.14 15.99 14.76
CA SER A 605 1.62 14.64 14.91
C SER A 605 2.32 14.46 16.25
N GLU A 606 1.94 13.42 16.99
CA GLU A 606 2.60 13.02 18.22
C GLU A 606 3.59 11.89 17.92
N THR A 607 4.85 12.05 18.33
CA THR A 607 5.90 11.06 18.05
C THR A 607 6.22 10.26 19.30
N THR A 608 6.02 8.96 19.24
CA THR A 608 6.47 8.00 20.26
C THR A 608 7.75 7.31 19.78
N VAL A 609 8.81 7.38 20.57
CA VAL A 609 10.06 6.68 20.30
C VAL A 609 9.94 5.24 20.83
N LEU A 610 9.97 4.25 19.94
CA LEU A 610 9.92 2.84 20.33
C LEU A 610 11.29 2.32 20.68
N GLU A 611 12.22 2.56 19.77
CA GLU A 611 13.60 2.13 19.90
C GLU A 611 14.50 3.27 19.48
N PHE A 612 15.48 3.58 20.33
CA PHE A 612 16.55 4.50 20.01
C PHE A 612 17.88 3.81 20.29
N SER A 613 18.68 3.64 19.25
CA SER A 613 20.01 3.10 19.38
C SER A 613 21.01 4.24 19.52
N ASN A 614 21.83 4.19 20.57
CA ASN A 614 22.97 5.09 20.74
C ASN A 614 24.00 4.94 19.60
N LYS A 615 24.04 3.77 18.95
CA LYS A 615 24.84 3.52 17.75
C LYS A 615 23.97 3.63 16.51
N ARG A 616 24.36 4.52 15.59
CA ARG A 616 23.69 4.68 14.31
C ARG A 616 23.80 3.39 13.49
N ARG A 617 22.67 2.87 13.01
CA ARG A 617 22.61 1.74 12.08
C ARG A 617 23.13 2.15 10.71
N LEU A 618 23.95 1.30 10.13
CA LEU A 618 24.59 1.50 8.83
C LEU A 618 23.97 0.57 7.78
N VAL A 619 24.30 0.80 6.51
CA VAL A 619 23.89 -0.08 5.41
C VAL A 619 24.38 -1.50 5.64
N ARG A 620 25.54 -1.71 6.27
CA ARG A 620 26.02 -3.07 6.62
C ARG A 620 25.11 -3.84 7.56
N ASP A 621 24.23 -3.16 8.30
CA ASP A 621 23.32 -3.77 9.26
C ASP A 621 21.95 -4.10 8.63
N THR A 622 21.80 -3.92 7.31
CA THR A 622 20.57 -4.15 6.55
C THR A 622 20.66 -5.39 5.66
N ASP A 623 19.53 -5.79 5.08
CA ASP A 623 19.48 -6.90 4.11
C ASP A 623 20.29 -6.57 2.85
N ILE A 624 20.24 -5.33 2.39
CA ILE A 624 21.09 -4.83 1.30
C ILE A 624 22.57 -4.96 1.71
N GLY A 625 22.92 -4.63 2.95
CA GLY A 625 24.29 -4.84 3.46
C GLY A 625 24.74 -6.30 3.43
N LEU A 626 23.85 -7.25 3.70
CA LEU A 626 24.14 -8.68 3.56
C LEU A 626 24.42 -9.05 2.09
N GLU A 627 23.65 -8.53 1.15
CA GLU A 627 23.86 -8.75 -0.28
C GLU A 627 25.19 -8.14 -0.74
N LEU A 628 25.47 -6.88 -0.39
CA LEU A 628 26.71 -6.21 -0.76
C LEU A 628 27.94 -6.92 -0.21
N ARG A 629 27.87 -7.47 1.02
CA ARG A 629 28.95 -8.30 1.58
C ARG A 629 29.18 -9.57 0.77
N LYS A 630 28.12 -10.27 0.34
CA LYS A 630 28.27 -11.44 -0.54
C LYS A 630 28.92 -11.07 -1.87
N GLN A 631 28.53 -9.93 -2.46
CA GLN A 631 29.17 -9.41 -3.67
C GLN A 631 30.65 -9.10 -3.45
N ILE A 632 31.02 -8.49 -2.32
CA ILE A 632 32.43 -8.26 -1.94
C ILE A 632 33.18 -9.58 -1.81
N ASP A 633 32.61 -10.59 -1.16
CA ASP A 633 33.23 -11.92 -1.01
C ASP A 633 33.47 -12.57 -2.39
N ASP A 634 32.50 -12.46 -3.29
CA ASP A 634 32.59 -13.02 -4.64
C ASP A 634 33.61 -12.27 -5.52
N LEU A 635 33.66 -10.93 -5.43
CA LEU A 635 34.70 -10.11 -6.07
C LEU A 635 36.09 -10.39 -5.49
N THR A 636 36.18 -10.69 -4.20
CA THR A 636 37.45 -11.06 -3.54
C THR A 636 37.94 -12.41 -4.06
N LYS A 637 37.05 -13.39 -4.26
CA LYS A 637 37.38 -14.66 -4.93
C LYS A 637 37.82 -14.44 -6.38
N LEU A 638 37.17 -13.53 -7.11
CA LEU A 638 37.56 -13.16 -8.48
C LEU A 638 38.97 -12.56 -8.51
N LEU A 639 39.29 -11.64 -7.59
CA LEU A 639 40.64 -11.09 -7.44
C LEU A 639 41.69 -12.16 -7.18
N GLN A 640 41.38 -13.13 -6.31
CA GLN A 640 42.26 -14.26 -6.05
C GLN A 640 42.45 -15.11 -7.31
N ALA A 641 41.40 -15.35 -8.09
CA ALA A 641 41.47 -16.12 -9.34
C ALA A 641 42.34 -15.44 -10.41
N TYR A 642 42.27 -14.10 -10.55
CA TYR A 642 43.20 -13.36 -11.40
C TYR A 642 44.64 -13.45 -10.90
N ARG A 643 44.87 -13.17 -9.61
CA ARG A 643 46.23 -13.18 -9.01
C ARG A 643 46.93 -14.53 -9.05
N SER A 644 46.16 -15.61 -9.03
CA SER A 644 46.67 -16.99 -9.10
C SER A 644 46.72 -17.56 -10.52
N GLY A 645 46.29 -16.79 -11.54
CA GLY A 645 46.32 -17.20 -12.94
C GLY A 645 45.25 -18.22 -13.34
N TYR A 646 44.26 -18.50 -12.49
CA TYR A 646 43.10 -19.35 -12.87
C TYR A 646 42.18 -18.64 -13.86
N LEU A 647 42.16 -17.31 -13.85
CA LEU A 647 41.50 -16.47 -14.84
C LEU A 647 42.50 -15.45 -15.39
N LYS A 648 42.35 -15.11 -16.67
CA LYS A 648 43.13 -14.05 -17.32
C LYS A 648 42.33 -12.75 -17.25
N GLU A 649 43.03 -11.65 -17.04
CA GLU A 649 42.46 -10.31 -17.23
C GLU A 649 42.13 -10.10 -18.71
N ASP A 650 41.12 -9.27 -18.97
CA ASP A 650 40.71 -8.86 -20.32
C ASP A 650 40.79 -7.33 -20.41
N ASP A 651 41.95 -6.81 -20.82
CA ASP A 651 42.24 -5.37 -20.92
C ASP A 651 41.80 -4.75 -22.27
N ASN A 652 40.87 -5.38 -23.00
CA ASN A 652 40.42 -4.88 -24.31
C ASN A 652 39.56 -3.62 -24.25
#